data_AF-A0A8S3YPK9-F1
#
_entry.id   AF-A0A8S3YPK9-F1
#
_cell.length_a   1.000
_cell.length_b   1.000
_cell.length_c   1.000
_cell.angle_alpha   90.00
_cell.angle_beta   90.00
_cell.angle_gamma   90.00
#
_symmetry.space_group_name_H-M   'P 1'
#
loop_
_entity.id
_entity.type
_entity.pdbx_description
1 polymer ?
#
loop_
_entity_poly.entity_id
_entity_poly.type
_entity_poly.pdbx_seq_one_letter_code
_entity_poly.pdbx_strand_id
1 'polypeptide(L)'
;EMDDLRERKNAFENKIFKQTQNLETVKAQMNWDQQTLEAWLEESTRRDEDAMTLQKYTRQDEGKIKELSCRMEKLMEEASKKKLQLHFEITTTITSQIELDKIADDFRRAHIEREELLSQWENTVEQMQKRDHEMDLLASKLAVSKQTVRLNNHTIQEKLLFLEHEKENNLECEKKITIAERQSAQTRMELLQAEQQKLQFENEANTLKRTVDRTALDLELTRVAVNHLKKDIVDKSAKLQQVTNLREVLVEKLKTAVNATLTAGEKATQMEDLLQAEEKKQEGLNMQMKRIGDALYKKSKELTDAKTTEKMTEAAINAAQNAVKNLASKLNRLDADALKQQEILYGQDFTLQQLERRCMRMQGEQNSEEKTDLESTIAELQKNLDNKTHTYTLLTAQLKRVQDDSRRIKQETLAIQADNKDMLSKTEELNLYNDSAEAELKHSIQIKQGLMVDENLLKLKIRKLQDLLNSKVDGIMSLEKRKLQLNTAMKERHLEIKIHKEMLQAQIKATDEERQQISAELHERISKIDKMRKRYEIYTVSMAPPEGEEERSQAYYVIKAAQEKEELQREGDDLDARIRKAEKEILALENTLKLMNGRNEQYRKSFNKIMEGSNEMEEKHELDEQFRAVMDKFKYKRRQIQELEDDLHTMSTTMDNLTKDEEAYLAIIDEKKNKVLQLNKESEDQIAKIERVAKQNVRMSRSIKAQRKLKNELPEEKDFRVRELRDFIKNIVKVIGDAAAQNLEMLDAVQLYFSQANLSPPSVRGTAGGSHSLQGSSRGSTASSGRSAAKPSPVNLTFFSSSSSSASSVRSQRLSEPQLP
;
A
#
# COMPACT_ATOMS: atom_id res chain seq x y z
N GLU A 1 -105.50 87.17 -104.04
CA GLU A 1 -104.39 86.55 -104.81
C GLU A 1 -103.01 87.13 -104.49
N MET A 2 -102.74 88.41 -104.79
CA MET A 2 -101.41 89.00 -104.56
C MET A 2 -100.96 88.97 -103.09
N ASP A 3 -101.90 89.12 -102.15
CA ASP A 3 -101.58 89.08 -100.72
C ASP A 3 -101.46 87.65 -100.18
N ASP A 4 -102.23 86.68 -100.70
CA ASP A 4 -102.04 85.25 -100.40
C ASP A 4 -100.66 84.75 -100.83
N LEU A 5 -100.13 85.29 -101.95
CA LEU A 5 -98.77 85.03 -102.41
C LEU A 5 -97.72 85.68 -101.50
N ARG A 6 -98.00 86.86 -100.92
CA ARG A 6 -97.13 87.48 -99.90
C ARG A 6 -97.14 86.69 -98.59
N GLU A 7 -98.30 86.25 -98.10
CA GLU A 7 -98.39 85.43 -96.89
C GLU A 7 -97.70 84.08 -97.07
N ARG A 8 -97.92 83.39 -98.21
CA ARG A 8 -97.20 82.14 -98.52
C ARG A 8 -95.70 82.36 -98.61
N LYS A 9 -95.23 83.45 -99.25
CA LYS A 9 -93.82 83.81 -99.31
C LYS A 9 -93.25 84.04 -97.90
N ASN A 10 -93.91 84.84 -97.07
CA ASN A 10 -93.50 85.10 -95.69
C ASN A 10 -93.52 83.81 -94.84
N ALA A 11 -94.47 82.90 -95.06
CA ALA A 11 -94.52 81.61 -94.37
C ALA A 11 -93.36 80.68 -94.77
N PHE A 12 -93.00 80.64 -96.06
CA PHE A 12 -91.80 79.92 -96.53
C PHE A 12 -90.51 80.56 -96.03
N GLU A 13 -90.38 81.89 -96.03
CA GLU A 13 -89.20 82.60 -95.50
C GLU A 13 -89.03 82.37 -94.00
N ASN A 14 -90.10 82.42 -93.21
CA ASN A 14 -90.08 82.04 -91.79
C ASN A 14 -89.75 80.56 -91.56
N LYS A 15 -90.20 79.66 -92.45
CA LYS A 15 -89.86 78.22 -92.38
C LYS A 15 -88.39 77.97 -92.72
N ILE A 16 -87.85 78.65 -93.73
CA ILE A 16 -86.43 78.63 -94.10
C ILE A 16 -85.59 79.19 -92.95
N PHE A 17 -85.98 80.32 -92.35
CA PHE A 17 -85.26 80.90 -91.21
C PHE A 17 -85.19 79.93 -90.03
N LYS A 18 -86.32 79.32 -89.63
CA LYS A 18 -86.36 78.29 -88.58
C LYS A 18 -85.53 77.04 -88.94
N GLN A 19 -85.54 76.61 -90.21
CA GLN A 19 -84.69 75.50 -90.64
C GLN A 19 -83.19 75.87 -90.64
N THR A 20 -82.84 77.10 -90.99
CA THR A 20 -81.46 77.61 -90.94
C THR A 20 -80.97 77.70 -89.49
N GLN A 21 -81.78 78.26 -88.59
CA GLN A 21 -81.50 78.31 -87.16
C GLN A 21 -81.31 76.90 -86.55
N ASN A 22 -82.15 75.94 -86.93
CA ASN A 22 -81.98 74.54 -86.50
C ASN A 22 -80.71 73.87 -87.10
N LEU A 23 -80.28 74.29 -88.30
CA LEU A 23 -79.05 73.81 -88.92
C LEU A 23 -77.82 74.42 -88.23
N GLU A 24 -77.92 75.67 -87.76
CA GLU A 24 -76.90 76.35 -86.95
C GLU A 24 -76.79 75.74 -85.54
N THR A 25 -77.89 75.43 -84.86
CA THR A 25 -77.84 74.75 -83.56
C THR A 25 -77.27 73.34 -83.67
N VAL A 26 -77.66 72.57 -84.70
CA VAL A 26 -77.06 71.24 -84.97
C VAL A 26 -75.58 71.34 -85.32
N LYS A 27 -75.14 72.37 -86.06
CA LYS A 27 -73.70 72.62 -86.31
C LYS A 27 -72.94 72.97 -85.03
N ALA A 28 -73.52 73.83 -84.18
CA ALA A 28 -72.91 74.22 -82.91
C ALA A 28 -72.77 73.01 -81.97
N GLN A 29 -73.80 72.16 -81.91
CA GLN A 29 -73.76 70.92 -81.14
C GLN A 29 -72.75 69.92 -81.72
N MET A 30 -72.75 69.68 -83.04
CA MET A 30 -71.75 68.80 -83.69
C MET A 30 -70.31 69.25 -83.44
N ASN A 31 -70.05 70.56 -83.43
CA ASN A 31 -68.73 71.11 -83.13
C ASN A 31 -68.35 70.94 -81.63
N TRP A 32 -69.31 70.98 -80.72
CA TRP A 32 -69.10 70.69 -79.30
C TRP A 32 -68.91 69.18 -79.03
N ASP A 33 -69.69 68.33 -79.70
CA ASP A 33 -69.54 66.87 -79.68
C ASP A 33 -68.17 66.45 -80.27
N GLN A 34 -67.68 67.15 -81.31
CA GLN A 34 -66.33 66.97 -81.84
C GLN A 34 -65.26 67.40 -80.81
N GLN A 35 -65.35 68.61 -80.26
CA GLN A 35 -64.37 69.11 -79.28
C GLN A 35 -64.31 68.27 -78.00
N THR A 36 -65.46 67.75 -77.54
CA THR A 36 -65.49 66.84 -76.38
C THR A 36 -64.92 65.46 -76.71
N LEU A 37 -65.17 64.93 -77.91
CA LEU A 37 -64.54 63.68 -78.38
C LEU A 37 -63.01 63.83 -78.51
N GLU A 38 -62.53 64.93 -79.09
CA GLU A 38 -61.10 65.24 -79.21
C GLU A 38 -60.43 65.34 -77.82
N ALA A 39 -61.05 66.03 -76.86
CA ALA A 39 -60.57 66.10 -75.48
C ALA A 39 -60.58 64.75 -74.75
N TRP A 40 -61.59 63.89 -74.98
CA TRP A 40 -61.64 62.53 -74.42
C TRP A 40 -60.57 61.62 -75.01
N LEU A 41 -60.26 61.76 -76.32
CA LEU A 41 -59.17 61.04 -76.97
C LEU A 41 -57.81 61.49 -76.44
N GLU A 42 -57.59 62.79 -76.27
CA GLU A 42 -56.33 63.31 -75.70
C GLU A 42 -56.14 62.82 -74.25
N GLU A 43 -57.16 62.93 -73.40
CA GLU A 43 -57.11 62.42 -72.01
C GLU A 43 -56.89 60.89 -71.97
N SER A 44 -57.48 60.12 -72.90
CA SER A 44 -57.20 58.69 -73.01
C SER A 44 -55.73 58.43 -73.34
N THR A 45 -55.18 59.11 -74.36
CA THR A 45 -53.76 58.94 -74.74
C THR A 45 -52.80 59.32 -73.61
N ARG A 46 -53.09 60.38 -72.86
CA ARG A 46 -52.30 60.77 -71.68
C ARG A 46 -52.33 59.70 -70.59
N ARG A 47 -53.48 59.07 -70.34
CA ARG A 47 -53.57 57.97 -69.36
C ARG A 47 -52.90 56.69 -69.84
N ASP A 48 -52.92 56.40 -71.14
CA ASP A 48 -52.17 55.28 -71.70
C ASP A 48 -50.65 55.53 -71.62
N GLU A 49 -50.19 56.77 -71.83
CA GLU A 49 -48.79 57.19 -71.59
C GLU A 49 -48.41 57.07 -70.10
N ASP A 50 -49.23 57.58 -69.18
CA ASP A 50 -49.00 57.43 -67.73
C ASP A 50 -48.98 55.96 -67.30
N ALA A 51 -49.90 55.13 -67.80
CA ALA A 51 -49.92 53.69 -67.52
C ALA A 51 -48.66 52.99 -68.05
N MET A 52 -48.16 53.40 -69.22
CA MET A 52 -46.91 52.89 -69.80
C MET A 52 -45.66 53.35 -69.04
N THR A 53 -45.61 54.59 -68.52
CA THR A 53 -44.50 55.04 -67.67
C THR A 53 -44.51 54.36 -66.30
N LEU A 54 -45.68 54.18 -65.68
CA LEU A 54 -45.84 53.39 -64.46
C LEU A 54 -45.40 51.93 -64.67
N GLN A 55 -45.84 51.26 -65.74
CA GLN A 55 -45.40 49.90 -66.05
C GLN A 55 -43.88 49.81 -66.28
N LYS A 56 -43.27 50.85 -66.88
CA LYS A 56 -41.81 50.94 -67.05
C LYS A 56 -41.09 51.06 -65.72
N TYR A 57 -41.58 51.88 -64.78
CA TYR A 57 -41.00 51.98 -63.44
C TYR A 57 -41.17 50.67 -62.65
N THR A 58 -42.37 50.07 -62.64
CA THR A 58 -42.59 48.76 -61.97
C THR A 58 -41.63 47.68 -62.48
N ARG A 59 -41.34 47.63 -63.80
CA ARG A 59 -40.35 46.70 -64.36
C ARG A 59 -38.91 47.01 -63.94
N GLN A 60 -38.57 48.29 -63.74
CA GLN A 60 -37.26 48.70 -63.23
C GLN A 60 -37.10 48.35 -61.75
N ASP A 61 -38.13 48.59 -60.94
CA ASP A 61 -38.17 48.26 -59.51
C ASP A 61 -38.15 46.74 -59.30
N GLU A 62 -38.92 45.96 -60.08
CA GLU A 62 -38.82 44.50 -60.11
C GLU A 62 -37.39 44.04 -60.42
N GLY A 63 -36.72 44.67 -61.39
CA GLY A 63 -35.32 44.39 -61.72
C GLY A 63 -34.38 44.69 -60.56
N LYS A 64 -34.58 45.82 -59.88
CA LYS A 64 -33.78 46.24 -58.73
C LYS A 64 -34.00 45.33 -57.52
N ILE A 65 -35.24 44.91 -57.26
CA ILE A 65 -35.59 43.93 -56.23
C ILE A 65 -34.89 42.59 -56.52
N LYS A 66 -34.96 42.08 -57.75
CA LYS A 66 -34.29 40.82 -58.14
C LYS A 66 -32.76 40.91 -57.98
N GLU A 67 -32.14 42.03 -58.35
CA GLU A 67 -30.72 42.30 -58.12
C GLU A 67 -30.37 42.30 -56.62
N LEU A 68 -31.15 43.03 -55.81
CA LEU A 68 -30.92 43.16 -54.37
C LEU A 68 -31.14 41.83 -53.62
N SER A 69 -32.15 41.05 -53.98
CA SER A 69 -32.38 39.70 -53.44
C SER A 69 -31.22 38.76 -53.77
N CYS A 70 -30.77 38.72 -55.02
CA CYS A 70 -29.61 37.91 -55.42
C CYS A 70 -28.31 38.36 -54.72
N ARG A 71 -28.14 39.66 -54.49
CA ARG A 71 -27.01 40.20 -53.72
C ARG A 71 -27.10 39.84 -52.23
N MET A 72 -28.29 39.88 -51.63
CA MET A 72 -28.52 39.47 -50.25
C MET A 72 -28.23 37.98 -50.06
N GLU A 73 -28.73 37.14 -50.96
CA GLU A 73 -28.49 35.69 -50.96
C GLU A 73 -26.99 35.36 -51.04
N LYS A 74 -26.25 35.98 -51.96
CA LYS A 74 -24.78 35.84 -52.05
C LYS A 74 -24.06 36.28 -50.78
N LEU A 75 -24.45 37.41 -50.18
CA LEU A 75 -23.86 37.89 -48.93
C LEU A 75 -24.20 36.97 -47.74
N MET A 76 -25.38 36.36 -47.70
CA MET A 76 -25.76 35.34 -46.72
C MET A 76 -24.96 34.04 -46.91
N GLU A 77 -24.74 33.61 -48.16
CA GLU A 77 -23.93 32.43 -48.47
C GLU A 77 -22.46 32.67 -48.10
N GLU A 78 -21.89 33.85 -48.42
CA GLU A 78 -20.55 34.26 -47.98
C GLU A 78 -20.43 34.32 -46.45
N ALA A 79 -21.42 34.87 -45.75
CA ALA A 79 -21.43 34.92 -44.30
C ALA A 79 -21.49 33.51 -43.68
N SER A 80 -22.28 32.61 -44.28
CA SER A 80 -22.35 31.20 -43.89
C SER A 80 -21.01 30.48 -44.11
N LYS A 81 -20.38 30.66 -45.29
CA LYS A 81 -19.05 30.12 -45.61
C LYS A 81 -17.97 30.63 -44.64
N LYS A 82 -17.93 31.94 -44.37
CA LYS A 82 -17.00 32.56 -43.41
C LYS A 82 -17.25 32.07 -41.97
N LYS A 83 -18.51 31.84 -41.57
CA LYS A 83 -18.85 31.25 -40.27
C LYS A 83 -18.40 29.79 -40.16
N LEU A 84 -18.58 28.98 -41.22
CA LEU A 84 -18.11 27.59 -41.26
C LEU A 84 -16.57 27.52 -41.19
N GLN A 85 -15.87 28.38 -41.94
CA GLN A 85 -14.42 28.55 -41.84
C GLN A 85 -14.00 28.92 -40.42
N LEU A 86 -14.62 29.94 -39.80
CA LEU A 86 -14.31 30.33 -38.43
C LEU A 86 -14.52 29.18 -37.42
N HIS A 87 -15.58 28.37 -37.57
CA HIS A 87 -15.78 27.18 -36.73
C HIS A 87 -14.71 26.10 -36.97
N PHE A 88 -14.25 25.92 -38.21
CA PHE A 88 -13.15 25.02 -38.52
C PHE A 88 -11.83 25.50 -37.89
N GLU A 89 -11.45 26.77 -38.07
CA GLU A 89 -10.25 27.36 -37.46
C GLU A 89 -10.29 27.35 -35.92
N ILE A 90 -11.46 27.55 -35.31
CA ILE A 90 -11.64 27.39 -33.87
C ILE A 90 -11.44 25.93 -33.45
N THR A 91 -11.99 24.97 -34.20
CA THR A 91 -11.87 23.54 -33.89
C THR A 91 -10.42 23.08 -34.01
N THR A 92 -9.71 23.45 -35.08
CA THR A 92 -8.29 23.10 -35.28
C THR A 92 -7.41 23.76 -34.23
N THR A 93 -7.65 25.03 -33.88
CA THR A 93 -6.95 25.72 -32.78
C THR A 93 -7.15 24.99 -31.45
N ILE A 94 -8.38 24.57 -31.13
CA ILE A 94 -8.68 23.81 -29.91
C ILE A 94 -8.01 22.43 -29.93
N THR A 95 -8.01 21.71 -31.04
CA THR A 95 -7.31 20.41 -31.12
C THR A 95 -5.80 20.57 -30.94
N SER A 96 -5.17 21.57 -31.57
CA SER A 96 -3.74 21.83 -31.39
C SER A 96 -3.40 22.35 -30.00
N GLN A 97 -4.31 23.07 -29.32
CA GLN A 97 -4.13 23.39 -27.90
C GLN A 97 -4.18 22.12 -27.04
N ILE A 98 -5.14 21.22 -27.27
CA ILE A 98 -5.24 19.94 -26.55
C ILE A 98 -3.99 19.07 -26.81
N GLU A 99 -3.46 19.06 -28.03
CA GLU A 99 -2.19 18.39 -28.38
C GLU A 99 -1.00 19.00 -27.63
N LEU A 100 -0.90 20.33 -27.55
CA LEU A 100 0.16 21.03 -26.80
C LEU A 100 0.07 20.79 -25.28
N ASP A 101 -1.12 20.88 -24.70
CA ASP A 101 -1.37 20.57 -23.29
C ASP A 101 -1.04 19.10 -22.99
N LYS A 102 -1.40 18.18 -23.90
CA LYS A 102 -1.06 16.76 -23.80
C LYS A 102 0.44 16.50 -23.90
N ILE A 103 1.14 17.18 -24.81
CA ILE A 103 2.61 17.13 -24.92
C ILE A 103 3.25 17.70 -23.64
N ALA A 104 2.71 18.78 -23.06
CA ALA A 104 3.22 19.35 -21.81
C ALA A 104 3.06 18.38 -20.62
N ASP A 105 1.92 17.69 -20.50
CA ASP A 105 1.75 16.62 -19.51
C ASP A 105 2.69 15.44 -19.74
N ASP A 106 2.94 15.07 -21.00
CA ASP A 106 3.83 13.96 -21.32
C ASP A 106 5.30 14.33 -21.07
N PHE A 107 5.69 15.60 -21.26
CA PHE A 107 6.95 16.15 -20.78
C PHE A 107 7.06 16.13 -19.24
N ARG A 108 6.01 16.52 -18.51
CA ARG A 108 5.99 16.45 -17.02
C ARG A 108 6.20 15.02 -16.55
N ARG A 109 5.50 14.05 -17.14
CA ARG A 109 5.65 12.62 -16.80
C ARG A 109 7.05 12.10 -17.13
N ALA A 110 7.58 12.41 -18.31
CA ALA A 110 8.95 12.04 -18.68
C ALA A 110 10.03 12.68 -17.77
N HIS A 111 9.78 13.88 -17.24
CA HIS A 111 10.66 14.50 -16.23
C HIS A 111 10.61 13.76 -14.89
N ILE A 112 9.41 13.40 -14.39
CA ILE A 112 9.26 12.63 -13.15
C ILE A 112 9.90 11.23 -13.30
N GLU A 113 9.63 10.53 -14.41
CA GLU A 113 10.26 9.23 -14.73
C GLU A 113 11.80 9.35 -14.82
N ARG A 114 12.33 10.46 -15.35
CA ARG A 114 13.77 10.75 -15.35
C ARG A 114 14.32 11.00 -13.94
N GLU A 115 13.62 11.75 -13.10
CA GLU A 115 14.05 12.04 -11.72
C GLU A 115 14.01 10.77 -10.85
N GLU A 116 12.99 9.92 -10.99
CA GLU A 116 12.93 8.60 -10.37
C GLU A 116 14.09 7.69 -10.83
N LEU A 117 14.41 7.68 -12.13
CA LEU A 117 15.54 6.90 -12.67
C LEU A 117 16.90 7.45 -12.21
N LEU A 118 17.06 8.77 -12.09
CA LEU A 118 18.26 9.38 -11.53
C LEU A 118 18.42 9.03 -10.04
N SER A 119 17.37 9.16 -9.24
CA SER A 119 17.41 8.80 -7.82
C SER A 119 17.69 7.30 -7.61
N GLN A 120 17.12 6.43 -8.45
CA GLN A 120 17.47 5.00 -8.47
C GLN A 120 18.94 4.77 -8.83
N TRP A 121 19.46 5.48 -9.85
CA TRP A 121 20.86 5.35 -10.27
C TRP A 121 21.82 5.84 -9.18
N GLU A 122 21.58 7.01 -8.59
CA GLU A 122 22.34 7.56 -7.46
C GLU A 122 22.38 6.57 -6.29
N ASN A 123 21.24 5.97 -5.93
CA ASN A 123 21.15 4.95 -4.90
C ASN A 123 21.97 3.69 -5.26
N THR A 124 21.98 3.25 -6.53
CA THR A 124 22.87 2.14 -6.96
C THR A 124 24.35 2.51 -6.92
N VAL A 125 24.72 3.76 -7.20
CA VAL A 125 26.09 4.27 -7.10
C VAL A 125 26.53 4.36 -5.64
N GLU A 126 25.67 4.86 -4.73
CA GLU A 126 25.92 4.81 -3.28
C GLU A 126 26.10 3.38 -2.77
N GLN A 127 25.25 2.44 -3.21
CA GLN A 127 25.37 1.02 -2.82
C GLN A 127 26.66 0.40 -3.35
N MET A 128 27.10 0.78 -4.55
CA MET A 128 28.39 0.37 -5.11
C MET A 128 29.56 0.93 -4.30
N GLN A 129 29.58 2.23 -4.00
CA GLN A 129 30.62 2.84 -3.15
C GLN A 129 30.68 2.22 -1.75
N LYS A 130 29.53 1.90 -1.15
CA LYS A 130 29.45 1.18 0.13
C LYS A 130 30.01 -0.25 0.01
N ARG A 131 29.74 -0.95 -1.09
CA ARG A 131 30.32 -2.27 -1.42
C ARG A 131 31.83 -2.22 -1.63
N ASP A 132 32.33 -1.22 -2.34
CA ASP A 132 33.76 -1.03 -2.57
C ASP A 132 34.48 -0.76 -1.24
N HIS A 133 33.92 0.09 -0.37
CA HIS A 133 34.45 0.31 0.97
C HIS A 133 34.38 -0.93 1.89
N GLU A 134 33.27 -1.70 1.82
CA GLU A 134 33.18 -3.03 2.46
C GLU A 134 34.30 -3.96 1.95
N MET A 135 34.58 -3.96 0.64
CA MET A 135 35.63 -4.76 0.02
C MET A 135 37.04 -4.32 0.42
N ASP A 136 37.35 -3.03 0.46
CA ASP A 136 38.64 -2.51 0.93
C ASP A 136 38.89 -2.83 2.40
N LEU A 137 37.85 -2.74 3.23
CA LEU A 137 37.90 -3.08 4.66
C LEU A 137 38.09 -4.60 4.86
N LEU A 138 37.45 -5.44 4.04
CA LEU A 138 37.68 -6.89 4.02
C LEU A 138 39.07 -7.25 3.46
N ALA A 139 39.56 -6.57 2.43
CA ALA A 139 40.89 -6.74 1.88
C ALA A 139 41.98 -6.36 2.90
N SER A 140 41.76 -5.29 3.66
CA SER A 140 42.62 -4.86 4.77
C SER A 140 42.64 -5.90 5.89
N LYS A 141 41.47 -6.42 6.31
CA LYS A 141 41.38 -7.53 7.27
C LYS A 141 42.09 -8.80 6.77
N LEU A 142 41.94 -9.12 5.48
CA LEU A 142 42.61 -10.25 4.84
C LEU A 142 44.13 -10.05 4.75
N ALA A 143 44.61 -8.82 4.53
CA ALA A 143 46.04 -8.50 4.54
C ALA A 143 46.64 -8.67 5.94
N VAL A 144 45.97 -8.17 6.99
CA VAL A 144 46.36 -8.39 8.39
C VAL A 144 46.36 -9.88 8.73
N SER A 145 45.31 -10.62 8.35
CA SER A 145 45.23 -12.07 8.57
C SER A 145 46.32 -12.86 7.83
N LYS A 146 46.63 -12.50 6.58
CA LYS A 146 47.78 -13.07 5.84
C LYS A 146 49.10 -12.74 6.52
N GLN A 147 49.24 -11.57 7.14
CA GLN A 147 50.45 -11.19 7.87
C GLN A 147 50.59 -11.94 9.21
N THR A 148 49.51 -12.14 9.97
CA THR A 148 49.56 -12.99 11.18
C THR A 148 49.82 -14.46 10.84
N VAL A 149 49.26 -14.98 9.74
CA VAL A 149 49.61 -16.33 9.23
C VAL A 149 51.07 -16.42 8.81
N ARG A 150 51.65 -15.40 8.17
CA ARG A 150 53.09 -15.36 7.85
C ARG A 150 53.96 -15.35 9.11
N LEU A 151 53.63 -14.52 10.09
CA LEU A 151 54.34 -14.47 11.37
C LEU A 151 54.26 -15.81 12.11
N ASN A 152 53.06 -16.40 12.21
CA ASN A 152 52.88 -17.71 12.83
C ASN A 152 53.65 -18.81 12.09
N ASN A 153 53.67 -18.80 10.75
CA ASN A 153 54.48 -19.73 9.95
C ASN A 153 55.98 -19.54 10.18
N HIS A 154 56.45 -18.30 10.35
CA HIS A 154 57.84 -18.02 10.70
C HIS A 154 58.17 -18.57 12.10
N THR A 155 57.33 -18.32 13.12
CA THR A 155 57.48 -18.91 14.45
C THR A 155 57.43 -20.44 14.42
N ILE A 156 56.59 -21.05 13.58
CA ILE A 156 56.57 -22.51 13.37
C ILE A 156 57.89 -22.99 12.76
N GLN A 157 58.45 -22.28 11.78
CA GLN A 157 59.77 -22.60 11.22
C GLN A 157 60.89 -22.46 12.27
N GLU A 158 60.90 -21.40 13.08
CA GLU A 158 61.83 -21.24 14.20
C GLU A 158 61.71 -22.41 15.21
N LYS A 159 60.48 -22.83 15.55
CA LYS A 159 60.26 -23.97 16.45
C LYS A 159 60.59 -25.32 15.84
N LEU A 160 60.47 -25.49 14.52
CA LEU A 160 60.92 -26.68 13.81
C LEU A 160 62.45 -26.76 13.77
N LEU A 161 63.12 -25.65 13.42
CA LEU A 161 64.60 -25.56 13.43
C LEU A 161 65.17 -25.75 14.85
N PHE A 162 64.52 -25.17 15.87
CA PHE A 162 64.87 -25.41 17.27
C PHE A 162 64.68 -26.89 17.66
N LEU A 163 63.57 -27.52 17.28
CA LEU A 163 63.33 -28.95 17.52
C LEU A 163 64.32 -29.86 16.77
N GLU A 164 64.76 -29.45 15.59
CA GLU A 164 65.80 -30.15 14.80
C GLU A 164 67.16 -30.03 15.49
N HIS A 165 67.56 -28.82 15.89
CA HIS A 165 68.79 -28.60 16.64
C HIS A 165 68.80 -29.31 18.01
N GLU A 166 67.68 -29.32 18.74
CA GLU A 166 67.56 -30.11 19.98
C GLU A 166 67.64 -31.62 19.71
N LYS A 167 67.12 -32.14 18.59
CA LYS A 167 67.33 -33.55 18.20
C LYS A 167 68.79 -33.84 17.88
N GLU A 168 69.49 -32.95 17.18
CA GLU A 168 70.93 -33.09 16.92
C GLU A 168 71.74 -33.05 18.22
N ASN A 169 71.41 -32.13 19.13
CA ASN A 169 72.02 -32.01 20.45
C ASN A 169 71.79 -33.27 21.30
N ASN A 170 70.57 -33.83 21.29
CA ASN A 170 70.28 -35.12 21.95
C ASN A 170 71.07 -36.27 21.31
N LEU A 171 71.15 -36.35 19.97
CA LEU A 171 71.98 -37.34 19.26
C LEU A 171 73.48 -37.17 19.55
N GLU A 172 73.96 -35.95 19.80
CA GLU A 172 75.31 -35.72 20.29
C GLU A 172 75.48 -36.16 21.75
N CYS A 173 74.50 -35.92 22.62
CA CYS A 173 74.51 -36.39 23.99
C CYS A 173 74.51 -37.92 24.06
N GLU A 174 73.73 -38.62 23.24
CA GLU A 174 73.76 -40.08 23.11
C GLU A 174 75.14 -40.59 22.63
N LYS A 175 75.77 -39.90 21.67
CA LYS A 175 77.16 -40.22 21.25
C LYS A 175 78.16 -40.00 22.40
N LYS A 176 78.03 -38.90 23.16
CA LYS A 176 78.89 -38.61 24.33
C LYS A 176 78.69 -39.64 25.45
N ILE A 177 77.45 -40.04 25.72
CA ILE A 177 77.10 -41.10 26.68
C ILE A 177 77.71 -42.43 26.23
N THR A 178 77.47 -42.88 25.01
CA THR A 178 78.01 -44.18 24.52
C THR A 178 79.54 -44.22 24.45
N ILE A 179 80.22 -43.08 24.29
CA ILE A 179 81.68 -42.97 24.45
C ILE A 179 82.08 -43.10 25.93
N ALA A 180 81.41 -42.41 26.84
CA ALA A 180 81.67 -42.49 28.28
C ALA A 180 81.36 -43.88 28.86
N GLU A 181 80.32 -44.57 28.37
CA GLU A 181 80.01 -45.97 28.70
C GLU A 181 81.11 -46.92 28.25
N ARG A 182 81.65 -46.74 27.04
CA ARG A 182 82.80 -47.53 26.56
C ARG A 182 84.05 -47.27 27.40
N GLN A 183 84.33 -46.03 27.76
CA GLN A 183 85.46 -45.68 28.64
C GLN A 183 85.29 -46.28 30.05
N SER A 184 84.07 -46.23 30.61
CA SER A 184 83.73 -46.84 31.90
C SER A 184 83.86 -48.37 31.85
N ALA A 185 83.39 -49.01 30.77
CA ALA A 185 83.55 -50.44 30.55
C ALA A 185 85.03 -50.85 30.40
N GLN A 186 85.83 -50.05 29.68
CA GLN A 186 87.28 -50.27 29.55
C GLN A 186 87.99 -50.12 30.92
N THR A 187 87.70 -49.06 31.68
CA THR A 187 88.29 -48.85 33.02
C THR A 187 87.89 -49.98 33.99
N ARG A 188 86.67 -50.53 33.87
CA ARG A 188 86.25 -51.73 34.64
C ARG A 188 87.05 -52.98 34.25
N MET A 189 87.36 -53.17 32.97
CA MET A 189 88.21 -54.28 32.51
C MET A 189 89.66 -54.12 32.99
N GLU A 190 90.19 -52.90 32.94
CA GLU A 190 91.54 -52.56 33.45
C GLU A 190 91.64 -52.79 34.97
N LEU A 191 90.61 -52.38 35.74
CA LEU A 191 90.49 -52.69 37.17
C LEU A 191 90.52 -54.19 37.43
N LEU A 192 89.70 -54.97 36.71
CA LEU A 192 89.58 -56.42 36.91
C LEU A 192 90.90 -57.15 36.55
N GLN A 193 91.63 -56.68 35.53
CA GLN A 193 92.99 -57.17 35.23
C GLN A 193 93.98 -56.81 36.35
N ALA A 194 93.92 -55.60 36.91
CA ALA A 194 94.79 -55.19 38.02
C ALA A 194 94.49 -55.98 39.31
N GLU A 195 93.21 -56.29 39.59
CA GLU A 195 92.82 -57.19 40.69
C GLU A 195 93.34 -58.61 40.47
N GLN A 196 93.30 -59.12 39.24
CA GLN A 196 93.84 -60.45 38.90
C GLN A 196 95.37 -60.50 39.04
N GLN A 197 96.09 -59.45 38.64
CA GLN A 197 97.54 -59.32 38.85
C GLN A 197 97.89 -59.21 40.34
N LYS A 198 97.15 -58.40 41.11
CA LYS A 198 97.30 -58.33 42.57
C LYS A 198 97.14 -59.71 43.21
N LEU A 199 96.13 -60.47 42.82
CA LEU A 199 95.89 -61.82 43.33
C LEU A 199 97.03 -62.79 42.95
N GLN A 200 97.65 -62.64 41.77
CA GLN A 200 98.84 -63.41 41.39
C GLN A 200 100.03 -63.08 42.32
N PHE A 201 100.37 -61.80 42.49
CA PHE A 201 101.44 -61.38 43.41
C PHE A 201 101.17 -61.76 44.87
N GLU A 202 99.92 -61.74 45.32
CA GLU A 202 99.53 -62.18 46.66
C GLU A 202 99.72 -63.70 46.85
N ASN A 203 99.47 -64.50 45.81
CA ASN A 203 99.79 -65.93 45.83
C ASN A 203 101.31 -66.18 45.81
N GLU A 204 102.08 -65.44 45.01
CA GLU A 204 103.55 -65.53 44.97
C GLU A 204 104.16 -65.15 46.33
N ALA A 205 103.72 -64.05 46.95
CA ALA A 205 104.13 -63.65 48.29
C ALA A 205 103.81 -64.72 49.34
N ASN A 206 102.66 -65.39 49.24
CA ASN A 206 102.30 -66.50 50.12
C ASN A 206 103.14 -67.77 49.89
N THR A 207 103.56 -68.07 48.66
CA THR A 207 104.50 -69.18 48.41
C THR A 207 105.91 -68.87 48.94
N LEU A 208 106.41 -67.66 48.71
CA LEU A 208 107.69 -67.20 49.24
C LEU A 208 107.70 -67.22 50.77
N LYS A 209 106.63 -66.73 51.42
CA LYS A 209 106.46 -66.81 52.87
C LYS A 209 106.56 -68.26 53.38
N ARG A 210 105.85 -69.21 52.76
CA ARG A 210 105.94 -70.64 53.11
C ARG A 210 107.34 -71.24 52.93
N THR A 211 108.14 -70.76 51.97
CA THR A 211 109.55 -71.19 51.85
C THR A 211 110.44 -70.60 52.95
N VAL A 212 110.25 -69.32 53.31
CA VAL A 212 110.95 -68.68 54.43
C VAL A 212 110.62 -69.39 55.74
N ASP A 213 109.33 -69.59 56.04
CA ASP A 213 108.86 -70.28 57.25
C ASP A 213 109.46 -71.69 57.38
N ARG A 214 109.60 -72.43 56.26
CA ARG A 214 110.30 -73.73 56.22
C ARG A 214 111.78 -73.57 56.60
N THR A 215 112.50 -72.67 55.94
CA THR A 215 113.95 -72.49 56.20
C THR A 215 114.25 -71.98 57.61
N ALA A 216 113.33 -71.21 58.21
CA ALA A 216 113.44 -70.79 59.61
C ALA A 216 113.30 -72.00 60.57
N LEU A 217 112.36 -72.92 60.30
CA LEU A 217 112.18 -74.13 61.11
C LEU A 217 113.42 -75.05 61.06
N ASP A 218 114.00 -75.25 59.88
CA ASP A 218 115.21 -76.07 59.71
C ASP A 218 116.44 -75.41 60.39
N LEU A 219 116.51 -74.08 60.42
CA LEU A 219 117.51 -73.31 61.18
C LEU A 219 117.31 -73.44 62.71
N GLU A 220 116.06 -73.49 63.18
CA GLU A 220 115.73 -73.70 64.60
C GLU A 220 116.16 -75.09 65.08
N LEU A 221 115.83 -76.13 64.30
CA LEU A 221 116.21 -77.53 64.58
C LEU A 221 117.74 -77.71 64.65
N THR A 222 118.48 -77.11 63.72
CA THR A 222 119.96 -77.16 63.74
C THR A 222 120.57 -76.38 64.91
N ARG A 223 119.97 -75.25 65.33
CA ARG A 223 120.38 -74.52 66.55
C ARG A 223 120.18 -75.34 67.82
N VAL A 224 119.06 -76.09 67.94
CA VAL A 224 118.80 -76.97 69.09
C VAL A 224 119.87 -78.07 69.19
N ALA A 225 120.21 -78.72 68.07
CA ALA A 225 121.26 -79.74 68.03
C ALA A 225 122.64 -79.20 68.47
N VAL A 226 123.03 -78.01 67.99
CA VAL A 226 124.28 -77.34 68.38
C VAL A 226 124.30 -76.99 69.88
N ASN A 227 123.16 -76.59 70.45
CA ASN A 227 123.09 -76.27 71.88
C ASN A 227 123.17 -77.51 72.78
N HIS A 228 122.69 -78.68 72.33
CA HIS A 228 122.93 -79.94 73.06
C HIS A 228 124.42 -80.30 73.07
N LEU A 229 125.11 -80.24 71.92
CA LEU A 229 126.53 -80.57 71.84
C LEU A 229 127.41 -79.62 72.69
N LYS A 230 127.02 -78.35 72.83
CA LYS A 230 127.70 -77.41 73.74
C LYS A 230 127.59 -77.82 75.21
N LYS A 231 126.47 -78.41 75.63
CA LYS A 231 126.24 -78.83 77.02
C LYS A 231 127.18 -79.99 77.42
N ASP A 232 127.28 -81.01 76.57
CA ASP A 232 128.13 -82.18 76.77
C ASP A 232 129.63 -81.82 76.89
N ILE A 233 130.06 -80.73 76.24
CA ILE A 233 131.43 -80.20 76.36
C ILE A 233 131.67 -79.58 77.74
N VAL A 234 130.70 -78.81 78.27
CA VAL A 234 130.77 -78.21 79.61
C VAL A 234 130.84 -79.29 80.69
N ASP A 235 129.97 -80.29 80.62
CA ASP A 235 129.90 -81.36 81.63
C ASP A 235 131.17 -82.25 81.67
N LYS A 236 131.90 -82.37 80.54
CA LYS A 236 133.23 -82.99 80.51
C LYS A 236 134.35 -82.09 81.04
N SER A 237 134.25 -80.77 80.82
CA SER A 237 135.25 -79.81 81.33
C SER A 237 135.28 -79.75 82.86
N ALA A 238 134.10 -79.79 83.51
CA ALA A 238 133.98 -79.70 84.97
C ALA A 238 134.70 -80.84 85.71
N LYS A 239 134.68 -82.06 85.15
CA LYS A 239 135.37 -83.23 85.73
C LYS A 239 136.90 -83.13 85.66
N LEU A 240 137.44 -82.31 84.76
CA LEU A 240 138.88 -82.13 84.60
C LEU A 240 139.46 -81.18 85.68
N GLN A 241 138.68 -80.19 86.11
CA GLN A 241 139.07 -79.25 87.19
C GLN A 241 139.13 -79.90 88.58
N GLN A 242 138.34 -80.94 88.88
CA GLN A 242 138.43 -81.63 90.17
C GLN A 242 139.76 -82.40 90.34
N VAL A 243 140.37 -82.88 89.25
CA VAL A 243 141.62 -83.64 89.30
C VAL A 243 142.84 -82.72 89.45
N THR A 244 142.78 -81.49 88.92
CA THR A 244 143.90 -80.53 89.04
C THR A 244 144.12 -80.04 90.46
N ASN A 245 143.04 -79.78 91.22
CA ASN A 245 143.14 -79.19 92.56
C ASN A 245 143.76 -80.15 93.60
N LEU A 246 143.69 -81.47 93.36
CA LEU A 246 144.38 -82.47 94.19
C LEU A 246 145.91 -82.51 93.96
N ARG A 247 146.42 -81.89 92.89
CA ARG A 247 147.86 -81.89 92.57
C ARG A 247 148.64 -80.81 93.31
N GLU A 248 147.99 -79.69 93.67
CA GLU A 248 148.66 -78.50 94.19
C GLU A 248 149.13 -78.68 95.64
N VAL A 249 148.32 -79.35 96.47
CA VAL A 249 148.61 -79.67 97.89
C VAL A 249 149.88 -80.52 98.07
N LEU A 250 150.33 -81.24 97.03
CA LEU A 250 151.56 -82.05 97.06
C LEU A 250 152.82 -81.27 96.69
N VAL A 251 152.72 -80.04 96.17
CA VAL A 251 153.87 -79.22 95.75
C VAL A 251 154.42 -78.39 96.91
N GLU A 252 153.59 -78.01 97.88
CA GLU A 252 153.91 -77.03 98.93
C GLU A 252 154.77 -77.57 100.09
N LYS A 253 155.41 -78.74 99.93
CA LYS A 253 156.31 -79.35 100.94
C LYS A 253 157.78 -79.45 100.56
N LEU A 254 158.21 -78.95 99.39
CA LEU A 254 159.63 -79.02 98.96
C LEU A 254 160.40 -77.67 98.99
N LYS A 255 159.81 -76.62 99.57
CA LYS A 255 160.50 -75.37 99.95
C LYS A 255 160.13 -75.03 101.40
N THR A 256 161.02 -75.01 102.38
CA THR A 256 162.47 -75.33 102.36
C THR A 256 162.89 -75.91 103.71
N ALA A 257 163.58 -77.04 103.71
CA ALA A 257 164.26 -77.58 104.89
C ALA A 257 165.78 -77.53 104.70
N VAL A 258 166.46 -76.64 105.42
CA VAL A 258 167.93 -76.54 105.56
C VAL A 258 168.23 -76.02 106.96
N ASN A 259 169.10 -76.72 107.72
CA ASN A 259 169.57 -76.40 109.09
C ASN A 259 168.45 -76.38 110.17
N ALA A 260 168.25 -77.36 111.07
CA ALA A 260 169.07 -78.50 111.55
C ALA A 260 170.26 -78.13 112.46
N THR A 261 170.55 -78.78 113.61
CA THR A 261 169.80 -79.77 114.46
C THR A 261 170.59 -80.09 115.75
N LEU A 262 169.90 -80.52 116.84
CA LEU A 262 170.37 -81.49 117.89
C LEU A 262 171.53 -81.06 118.86
N THR A 263 171.73 -81.58 120.10
CA THR A 263 170.85 -82.30 121.09
C THR A 263 171.48 -82.38 122.51
N ALA A 264 170.63 -82.74 123.49
CA ALA A 264 170.90 -83.63 124.64
C ALA A 264 171.90 -83.22 125.75
N GLY A 265 171.79 -83.89 126.90
CA GLY A 265 172.56 -83.60 128.12
C GLY A 265 171.80 -83.72 129.45
N GLU A 266 170.47 -83.90 129.38
CA GLU A 266 169.53 -84.36 130.42
C GLU A 266 169.63 -83.85 131.89
N LYS A 267 168.53 -83.18 132.31
CA LYS A 267 167.88 -83.25 133.63
C LYS A 267 168.66 -82.83 134.87
N ALA A 268 168.08 -81.85 135.58
CA ALA A 268 168.51 -81.41 136.90
C ALA A 268 170.02 -81.06 136.85
N THR A 269 170.93 -81.60 137.65
CA THR A 269 170.92 -81.42 139.10
C THR A 269 171.46 -80.03 139.41
N GLN A 270 170.51 -79.12 139.66
CA GLN A 270 170.65 -77.78 140.21
C GLN A 270 171.56 -76.79 139.44
N MET A 271 171.04 -75.71 138.86
CA MET A 271 170.38 -74.57 139.53
C MET A 271 171.31 -73.74 140.46
N GLU A 272 172.55 -74.19 140.70
CA GLU A 272 173.55 -73.47 141.51
C GLU A 272 174.40 -72.52 140.64
N ASP A 273 174.98 -73.02 139.54
CA ASP A 273 175.77 -72.22 138.58
C ASP A 273 174.94 -71.13 137.86
N LEU A 274 173.61 -71.16 138.01
CA LEU A 274 172.70 -70.15 137.49
C LEU A 274 172.81 -68.79 138.20
N LEU A 275 173.49 -68.70 139.35
CA LEU A 275 173.61 -67.46 140.14
C LEU A 275 174.67 -66.48 139.61
N GLN A 276 175.89 -66.95 139.27
CA GLN A 276 176.99 -66.03 138.87
C GLN A 276 176.89 -65.53 137.42
N ALA A 277 176.01 -66.10 136.60
CA ALA A 277 175.85 -65.72 135.19
C ALA A 277 174.84 -64.56 134.98
N GLU A 278 173.77 -64.49 135.77
CA GLU A 278 172.72 -63.46 135.61
C GLU A 278 173.18 -62.06 136.06
N GLU A 279 174.12 -61.95 137.01
CA GLU A 279 174.63 -60.65 137.46
C GLU A 279 175.25 -59.82 136.31
N LYS A 280 175.92 -60.47 135.35
CA LYS A 280 176.47 -59.83 134.14
C LYS A 280 175.43 -59.54 133.05
N LYS A 281 174.22 -60.10 133.17
CA LYS A 281 173.11 -59.95 132.22
C LYS A 281 172.22 -58.77 132.59
N GLN A 282 172.04 -58.56 133.90
CA GLN A 282 171.29 -57.48 134.53
C GLN A 282 171.75 -56.08 134.04
N GLU A 283 173.06 -55.89 133.89
CA GLU A 283 173.65 -54.59 133.54
C GLU A 283 173.41 -54.20 132.06
N GLY A 284 173.32 -55.18 131.16
CA GLY A 284 173.05 -54.96 129.73
C GLY A 284 171.60 -54.50 129.44
N LEU A 285 170.62 -54.97 130.23
CA LEU A 285 169.21 -54.62 130.04
C LEU A 285 168.91 -53.14 130.39
N ASN A 286 169.60 -52.59 131.41
CA ASN A 286 169.45 -51.18 131.80
C ASN A 286 169.76 -50.19 130.66
N MET A 287 170.71 -50.50 129.77
CA MET A 287 171.01 -49.63 128.62
C MET A 287 169.91 -49.63 127.54
N GLN A 288 169.13 -50.70 127.42
CA GLN A 288 168.03 -50.78 126.44
C GLN A 288 166.79 -50.01 126.95
N MET A 289 166.48 -50.14 128.24
CA MET A 289 165.32 -49.49 128.84
C MET A 289 165.35 -47.96 128.71
N LYS A 290 166.54 -47.35 128.83
CA LYS A 290 166.73 -45.90 128.70
C LYS A 290 166.37 -45.35 127.31
N ARG A 291 166.66 -46.11 126.23
CA ARG A 291 166.33 -45.71 124.84
C ARG A 291 164.82 -45.72 124.54
N ILE A 292 164.04 -46.53 125.27
CA ILE A 292 162.59 -46.62 125.10
C ILE A 292 161.88 -45.44 125.79
N GLY A 293 162.42 -44.94 126.91
CA GLY A 293 161.90 -43.77 127.61
C GLY A 293 161.88 -42.49 126.74
N ASP A 294 162.99 -42.20 126.04
CA ASP A 294 163.11 -41.04 125.17
C ASP A 294 162.12 -41.06 123.98
N ALA A 295 161.81 -42.26 123.47
CA ALA A 295 160.84 -42.46 122.39
C ALA A 295 159.39 -42.19 122.85
N LEU A 296 159.03 -42.61 124.07
CA LEU A 296 157.72 -42.34 124.67
C LEU A 296 157.48 -40.84 124.88
N TYR A 297 158.47 -40.09 125.35
CA TYR A 297 158.33 -38.65 125.59
C TYR A 297 158.05 -37.87 124.30
N LYS A 298 158.72 -38.20 123.18
CA LYS A 298 158.40 -37.62 121.86
C LYS A 298 156.97 -37.89 121.43
N LYS A 299 156.49 -39.13 121.52
CA LYS A 299 155.12 -39.50 121.14
C LYS A 299 154.06 -38.86 122.03
N SER A 300 154.37 -38.63 123.31
CA SER A 300 153.48 -37.88 124.21
C SER A 300 153.30 -36.42 123.78
N LYS A 301 154.37 -35.75 123.31
CA LYS A 301 154.29 -34.38 122.79
C LYS A 301 153.53 -34.29 121.46
N GLU A 302 153.77 -35.21 120.53
CA GLU A 302 153.01 -35.29 119.27
C GLU A 302 151.48 -35.42 119.53
N LEU A 303 151.09 -36.16 120.57
CA LEU A 303 149.70 -36.31 121.00
C LEU A 303 149.09 -35.01 121.55
N THR A 304 149.86 -34.19 122.29
CA THR A 304 149.35 -32.91 122.80
C THR A 304 149.16 -31.90 121.67
N ASP A 305 150.09 -31.85 120.73
CA ASP A 305 150.02 -30.92 119.60
C ASP A 305 148.80 -31.25 118.72
N ALA A 306 148.57 -32.54 118.41
CA ALA A 306 147.38 -33.00 117.70
C ALA A 306 146.05 -32.57 118.37
N LYS A 307 145.94 -32.72 119.70
CA LYS A 307 144.75 -32.28 120.46
C LYS A 307 144.49 -30.78 120.47
N THR A 308 145.49 -29.95 120.17
CA THR A 308 145.26 -28.50 119.94
C THR A 308 144.66 -28.25 118.56
N THR A 309 145.13 -28.96 117.53
CA THR A 309 144.57 -28.83 116.17
C THR A 309 143.13 -29.34 116.07
N GLU A 310 142.80 -30.44 116.76
CA GLU A 310 141.45 -30.98 116.92
C GLU A 310 140.46 -29.89 117.38
N LYS A 311 140.75 -29.21 118.50
CA LYS A 311 139.90 -28.13 119.04
C LYS A 311 139.75 -26.92 118.11
N MET A 312 140.79 -26.59 117.35
CA MET A 312 140.68 -25.53 116.33
C MET A 312 139.76 -25.95 115.18
N THR A 313 139.77 -27.22 114.77
CA THR A 313 138.83 -27.74 113.78
C THR A 313 137.40 -27.85 114.31
N GLU A 314 137.17 -28.21 115.57
CA GLU A 314 135.84 -28.17 116.20
C GLU A 314 135.25 -26.75 116.20
N ALA A 315 136.06 -25.73 116.51
CA ALA A 315 135.63 -24.33 116.46
C ALA A 315 135.20 -23.91 115.04
N ALA A 316 135.97 -24.32 114.01
CA ALA A 316 135.63 -24.07 112.61
C ALA A 316 134.36 -24.82 112.16
N ILE A 317 134.19 -26.08 112.59
CA ILE A 317 132.98 -26.88 112.32
C ILE A 317 131.74 -26.23 112.94
N ASN A 318 131.83 -25.75 114.19
CA ASN A 318 130.73 -25.07 114.86
C ASN A 318 130.36 -23.73 114.17
N ALA A 319 131.35 -22.98 113.68
CA ALA A 319 131.10 -21.79 112.86
C ALA A 319 130.38 -22.14 111.54
N ALA A 320 130.83 -23.19 110.85
CA ALA A 320 130.21 -23.68 109.62
C ALA A 320 128.77 -24.19 109.86
N GLN A 321 128.50 -24.92 110.95
CA GLN A 321 127.15 -25.37 111.30
C GLN A 321 126.19 -24.19 111.55
N ASN A 322 126.66 -23.10 112.16
CA ASN A 322 125.84 -21.90 112.36
C ASN A 322 125.59 -21.15 111.04
N ALA A 323 126.55 -21.14 110.10
CA ALA A 323 126.31 -20.66 108.74
C ALA A 323 125.27 -21.52 108.00
N VAL A 324 125.34 -22.85 108.12
CA VAL A 324 124.35 -23.78 107.54
C VAL A 324 122.95 -23.55 108.15
N LYS A 325 122.83 -23.34 109.45
CA LYS A 325 121.54 -22.99 110.10
C LYS A 325 120.95 -21.68 109.56
N ASN A 326 121.78 -20.67 109.32
CA ASN A 326 121.34 -19.39 108.74
C ASN A 326 120.97 -19.50 107.25
N LEU A 327 121.60 -20.42 106.50
CA LEU A 327 121.20 -20.74 105.13
C LEU A 327 119.88 -21.54 105.11
N ALA A 328 119.71 -22.51 106.02
CA ALA A 328 118.49 -23.30 106.15
C ALA A 328 117.27 -22.44 106.57
N SER A 329 117.43 -21.50 107.50
CA SER A 329 116.34 -20.57 107.85
C SER A 329 115.97 -19.62 106.69
N LYS A 330 116.93 -19.26 105.84
CA LYS A 330 116.70 -18.51 104.62
C LYS A 330 116.05 -19.35 103.51
N LEU A 331 116.40 -20.64 103.40
CA LEU A 331 115.76 -21.62 102.52
C LEU A 331 114.28 -21.78 102.90
N ASN A 332 114.00 -22.14 104.15
CA ASN A 332 112.63 -22.31 104.66
C ASN A 332 111.75 -21.05 104.44
N ARG A 333 112.33 -19.85 104.45
CA ARG A 333 111.61 -18.61 104.14
C ARG A 333 111.26 -18.51 102.65
N LEU A 334 112.21 -18.86 101.77
CA LEU A 334 111.96 -18.92 100.32
C LEU A 334 110.96 -20.03 99.96
N ASP A 335 111.01 -21.18 100.64
CA ASP A 335 110.04 -22.26 100.45
C ASP A 335 108.63 -21.84 100.90
N ALA A 336 108.52 -21.10 102.02
CA ALA A 336 107.25 -20.53 102.48
C ALA A 336 106.72 -19.42 101.55
N ASP A 337 107.60 -18.62 100.95
CA ASP A 337 107.21 -17.61 99.95
C ASP A 337 106.86 -18.28 98.60
N ALA A 338 107.49 -19.40 98.23
CA ALA A 338 107.15 -20.21 97.07
C ALA A 338 105.80 -20.94 97.22
N LEU A 339 105.50 -21.48 98.42
CA LEU A 339 104.19 -22.06 98.72
C LEU A 339 103.07 -21.00 98.60
N LYS A 340 103.28 -19.78 99.09
CA LYS A 340 102.33 -18.67 98.86
C LYS A 340 102.19 -18.32 97.38
N GLN A 341 103.27 -18.33 96.61
CA GLN A 341 103.19 -18.14 95.15
C GLN A 341 102.39 -19.27 94.48
N GLN A 342 102.50 -20.51 94.97
CA GLN A 342 101.70 -21.63 94.49
C GLN A 342 100.21 -21.51 94.90
N GLU A 343 99.91 -21.04 96.11
CA GLU A 343 98.53 -20.71 96.53
C GLU A 343 97.93 -19.58 95.67
N ILE A 344 98.72 -18.54 95.38
CA ILE A 344 98.31 -17.43 94.49
C ILE A 344 98.10 -17.94 93.07
N LEU A 345 98.96 -18.83 92.55
CA LEU A 345 98.80 -19.44 91.24
C LEU A 345 97.54 -20.32 91.18
N TYR A 346 97.29 -21.20 92.15
CA TYR A 346 96.04 -21.99 92.18
C TYR A 346 94.79 -21.11 92.33
N GLY A 347 94.87 -20.01 93.09
CA GLY A 347 93.80 -19.02 93.17
C GLY A 347 93.57 -18.32 91.82
N GLN A 348 94.65 -17.96 91.12
CA GLN A 348 94.60 -17.38 89.78
C GLN A 348 94.03 -18.37 88.77
N ASP A 349 94.55 -19.61 88.68
CA ASP A 349 94.05 -20.69 87.82
C ASP A 349 92.56 -20.99 88.06
N PHE A 350 92.10 -20.95 89.31
CA PHE A 350 90.66 -21.10 89.61
C PHE A 350 89.84 -19.92 89.06
N THR A 351 90.32 -18.68 89.19
CA THR A 351 89.68 -17.52 88.53
C THR A 351 89.80 -17.57 87.01
N LEU A 352 90.89 -18.14 86.48
CA LEU A 352 91.14 -18.29 85.05
C LEU A 352 90.18 -19.31 84.46
N GLN A 353 89.97 -20.47 85.09
CA GLN A 353 88.93 -21.43 84.73
C GLN A 353 87.51 -20.86 84.86
N GLN A 354 87.22 -20.00 85.84
CA GLN A 354 85.93 -19.32 85.89
C GLN A 354 85.76 -18.32 84.74
N LEU A 355 86.83 -17.60 84.38
CA LEU A 355 86.84 -16.67 83.26
C LEU A 355 86.77 -17.40 81.91
N GLU A 356 87.45 -18.54 81.73
CA GLU A 356 87.32 -19.43 80.57
C GLU A 356 85.90 -19.98 80.45
N ARG A 357 85.36 -20.60 81.51
CA ARG A 357 83.96 -21.06 81.52
C ARG A 357 82.96 -19.91 81.33
N ARG A 358 83.34 -18.65 81.56
CA ARG A 358 82.53 -17.48 81.21
C ARG A 358 82.77 -17.02 79.77
N CYS A 359 84.00 -17.14 79.27
CA CYS A 359 84.40 -16.77 77.91
C CYS A 359 83.78 -17.73 76.89
N MET A 360 83.89 -19.04 77.08
CA MET A 360 83.24 -20.06 76.23
C MET A 360 81.72 -19.84 76.15
N ARG A 361 81.07 -19.52 77.29
CA ARG A 361 79.65 -19.15 77.36
C ARG A 361 79.30 -17.79 76.74
N MET A 362 80.26 -16.86 76.59
CA MET A 362 80.08 -15.59 75.85
C MET A 362 80.52 -15.68 74.38
N GLN A 363 81.30 -16.70 74.01
CA GLN A 363 81.75 -17.03 72.65
C GLN A 363 80.77 -17.96 71.91
N GLY A 364 79.75 -18.47 72.61
CA GLY A 364 78.64 -19.21 72.00
C GLY A 364 78.80 -20.73 71.99
N GLU A 365 79.73 -21.30 72.75
CA GLU A 365 79.74 -22.74 73.02
C GLU A 365 78.71 -23.09 74.10
N GLN A 366 77.46 -23.16 73.67
CA GLN A 366 76.41 -23.97 74.31
C GLN A 366 76.51 -25.44 73.84
N ASN A 367 75.64 -26.32 74.33
CA ASN A 367 75.60 -27.70 73.84
C ASN A 367 75.39 -27.71 72.31
N SER A 368 76.04 -28.63 71.59
CA SER A 368 75.97 -28.68 70.13
C SER A 368 74.54 -28.86 69.62
N GLU A 369 73.70 -29.57 70.37
CA GLU A 369 72.27 -29.76 70.09
C GLU A 369 71.49 -28.44 70.21
N GLU A 370 71.67 -27.69 71.31
CA GLU A 370 71.06 -26.35 71.50
C GLU A 370 71.46 -25.39 70.38
N LYS A 371 72.72 -25.47 69.91
CA LYS A 371 73.20 -24.69 68.77
C LYS A 371 72.54 -25.11 67.46
N THR A 372 72.41 -26.42 67.18
CA THR A 372 71.71 -26.88 65.96
C THR A 372 70.22 -26.57 65.99
N ASP A 373 69.57 -26.57 67.14
CA ASP A 373 68.17 -26.18 67.28
C ASP A 373 67.97 -24.67 67.10
N LEU A 374 68.91 -23.85 67.58
CA LEU A 374 68.94 -22.40 67.32
C LEU A 374 69.23 -22.09 65.84
N GLU A 375 70.18 -22.78 65.21
CA GLU A 375 70.45 -22.61 63.77
C GLU A 375 69.27 -23.11 62.90
N SER A 376 68.61 -24.20 63.30
CA SER A 376 67.38 -24.71 62.68
C SER A 376 66.23 -23.72 62.80
N THR A 377 65.95 -23.22 64.01
CA THR A 377 64.88 -22.22 64.21
C THR A 377 65.18 -20.87 63.57
N ILE A 378 66.46 -20.45 63.48
CA ILE A 378 66.87 -19.29 62.66
C ILE A 378 66.56 -19.54 61.18
N ALA A 379 66.90 -20.72 60.64
CA ALA A 379 66.60 -21.06 59.25
C ALA A 379 65.08 -21.16 58.97
N GLU A 380 64.29 -21.68 59.91
CA GLU A 380 62.82 -21.66 59.82
C GLU A 380 62.25 -20.26 59.91
N LEU A 381 62.79 -19.38 60.77
CA LEU A 381 62.37 -17.99 60.88
C LEU A 381 62.74 -17.18 59.65
N GLN A 382 63.92 -17.40 59.05
CA GLN A 382 64.31 -16.80 57.77
C GLN A 382 63.44 -17.30 56.63
N LYS A 383 63.22 -18.62 56.52
CA LYS A 383 62.28 -19.20 55.53
C LYS A 383 60.86 -18.66 55.70
N ASN A 384 60.41 -18.42 56.93
CA ASN A 384 59.14 -17.75 57.19
C ASN A 384 59.18 -16.26 56.80
N LEU A 385 60.27 -15.54 57.07
CA LEU A 385 60.44 -14.14 56.65
C LEU A 385 60.43 -14.02 55.12
N ASP A 386 61.10 -14.92 54.40
CA ASP A 386 61.11 -14.98 52.94
C ASP A 386 59.72 -15.32 52.38
N ASN A 387 59.02 -16.29 52.97
CA ASN A 387 57.62 -16.58 52.62
C ASN A 387 56.68 -15.38 52.90
N LYS A 388 56.90 -14.62 53.99
CA LYS A 388 56.09 -13.44 54.34
C LYS A 388 56.42 -12.23 53.46
N THR A 389 57.68 -12.01 53.09
CA THR A 389 58.07 -10.95 52.14
C THR A 389 57.65 -11.28 50.71
N HIS A 390 57.69 -12.56 50.30
CA HIS A 390 57.13 -13.00 49.02
C HIS A 390 55.61 -12.82 48.96
N THR A 391 54.87 -13.23 50.01
CA THR A 391 53.42 -12.98 50.06
C THR A 391 53.08 -11.49 50.17
N TYR A 392 53.85 -10.69 50.91
CA TYR A 392 53.69 -9.23 50.96
C TYR A 392 53.92 -8.55 49.60
N THR A 393 54.97 -8.93 48.87
CA THR A 393 55.25 -8.38 47.53
C THR A 393 54.21 -8.82 46.51
N LEU A 394 53.72 -10.07 46.58
CA LEU A 394 52.60 -10.56 45.78
C LEU A 394 51.30 -9.78 46.06
N LEU A 395 50.91 -9.61 47.33
CA LEU A 395 49.74 -8.81 47.70
C LEU A 395 49.89 -7.34 47.30
N THR A 396 51.10 -6.77 47.40
CA THR A 396 51.37 -5.38 46.98
C THR A 396 51.24 -5.22 45.46
N ALA A 397 51.68 -6.22 44.69
CA ALA A 397 51.50 -6.24 43.23
C ALA A 397 50.02 -6.42 42.83
N GLN A 398 49.28 -7.27 43.54
CA GLN A 398 47.83 -7.43 43.36
C GLN A 398 47.06 -6.15 43.73
N LEU A 399 47.41 -5.50 44.84
CA LEU A 399 46.84 -4.22 45.28
C LEU A 399 47.05 -3.14 44.22
N LYS A 400 48.24 -3.02 43.63
CA LYS A 400 48.50 -2.10 42.52
C LYS A 400 47.60 -2.39 41.31
N ARG A 401 47.50 -3.65 40.87
CA ARG A 401 46.59 -4.02 39.76
C ARG A 401 45.16 -3.59 40.05
N VAL A 402 44.63 -3.90 41.23
CA VAL A 402 43.26 -3.52 41.64
C VAL A 402 43.09 -1.99 41.74
N GLN A 403 44.12 -1.25 42.15
CA GLN A 403 44.10 0.22 42.15
C GLN A 403 44.09 0.80 40.73
N ASP A 404 44.85 0.22 39.80
CA ASP A 404 44.92 0.67 38.41
C ASP A 404 43.68 0.24 37.59
N ASP A 405 43.12 -0.95 37.85
CA ASP A 405 41.80 -1.35 37.37
C ASP A 405 40.70 -0.42 37.92
N SER A 406 40.74 -0.06 39.22
CA SER A 406 39.79 0.89 39.81
C SER A 406 39.92 2.30 39.21
N ARG A 407 41.13 2.72 38.83
CA ARG A 407 41.36 3.98 38.09
C ARG A 407 40.78 3.93 36.68
N ARG A 408 41.03 2.83 35.94
CA ARG A 408 40.49 2.65 34.59
C ARG A 408 38.96 2.63 34.62
N ILE A 409 38.35 1.83 35.49
CA ILE A 409 36.89 1.76 35.66
C ILE A 409 36.30 3.12 36.04
N LYS A 410 37.00 3.94 36.86
CA LYS A 410 36.56 5.32 37.15
C LYS A 410 36.65 6.24 35.93
N GLN A 411 37.67 6.12 35.08
CA GLN A 411 37.74 6.88 33.83
C GLN A 411 36.66 6.43 32.83
N GLU A 412 36.46 5.12 32.67
CA GLU A 412 35.36 4.54 31.87
C GLU A 412 33.99 5.05 32.37
N THR A 413 33.76 5.04 33.69
CA THR A 413 32.52 5.57 34.30
C THR A 413 32.34 7.06 34.06
N LEU A 414 33.41 7.86 34.13
CA LEU A 414 33.35 9.31 33.88
C LEU A 414 33.11 9.63 32.40
N ALA A 415 33.66 8.84 31.47
CA ALA A 415 33.37 8.94 30.05
C ALA A 415 31.88 8.62 29.78
N ILE A 416 31.39 7.48 30.29
CA ILE A 416 29.97 7.09 30.19
C ILE A 416 29.05 8.15 30.85
N GLN A 417 29.49 8.86 31.89
CA GLN A 417 28.74 9.98 32.48
C GLN A 417 28.79 11.28 31.67
N ALA A 418 29.79 11.47 30.80
CA ALA A 418 29.79 12.54 29.81
C ALA A 418 28.86 12.17 28.65
N ASP A 419 29.04 10.99 28.05
CA ASP A 419 28.21 10.46 26.96
C ASP A 419 26.72 10.48 27.31
N ASN A 420 26.35 10.09 28.54
CA ASN A 420 24.96 10.17 29.00
C ASN A 420 24.43 11.60 29.12
N LYS A 421 25.26 12.60 29.46
CA LYS A 421 24.82 14.01 29.51
C LYS A 421 24.63 14.56 28.10
N ASP A 422 25.51 14.24 27.18
CA ASP A 422 25.42 14.68 25.78
C ASP A 422 24.20 14.02 25.11
N MET A 423 23.92 12.74 25.40
CA MET A 423 22.70 12.06 24.96
C MET A 423 21.42 12.58 25.63
N LEU A 424 21.48 13.03 26.89
CA LEU A 424 20.37 13.74 27.54
C LEU A 424 20.10 15.10 26.88
N SER A 425 21.16 15.91 26.67
CA SER A 425 21.06 17.18 25.91
C SER A 425 20.45 16.96 24.52
N LYS A 426 20.92 15.92 23.80
CA LYS A 426 20.37 15.54 22.49
C LYS A 426 18.89 15.10 22.56
N THR A 427 18.49 14.47 23.66
CA THR A 427 17.09 14.08 23.91
C THR A 427 16.22 15.30 24.24
N GLU A 428 16.72 16.26 25.01
CA GLU A 428 16.05 17.53 25.31
C GLU A 428 15.89 18.38 24.04
N GLU A 429 16.92 18.48 23.19
CA GLU A 429 16.84 19.12 21.86
C GLU A 429 15.78 18.46 20.96
N LEU A 430 15.71 17.13 20.93
CA LEU A 430 14.71 16.39 20.13
C LEU A 430 13.29 16.56 20.69
N ASN A 431 13.14 16.64 22.01
CA ASN A 431 11.85 16.94 22.63
C ASN A 431 11.38 18.37 22.28
N LEU A 432 12.26 19.37 22.37
CA LEU A 432 11.94 20.75 21.96
C LEU A 432 11.57 20.85 20.46
N TYR A 433 12.23 20.07 19.60
CA TYR A 433 11.87 19.96 18.19
C TYR A 433 10.48 19.33 18.00
N ASN A 434 10.18 18.24 18.73
CA ASN A 434 8.88 17.59 18.70
C ASN A 434 7.76 18.51 19.22
N ASP A 435 7.99 19.25 20.31
CA ASP A 435 7.04 20.23 20.86
C ASP A 435 6.74 21.36 19.85
N SER A 436 7.77 21.84 19.14
CA SER A 436 7.62 22.83 18.06
C SER A 436 6.81 22.26 16.89
N ALA A 437 7.15 21.06 16.42
CA ALA A 437 6.43 20.37 15.35
C ALA A 437 4.97 20.06 15.73
N GLU A 438 4.70 19.71 16.99
CA GLU A 438 3.34 19.56 17.52
C GLU A 438 2.59 20.89 17.55
N ALA A 439 3.24 22.00 17.90
CA ALA A 439 2.63 23.33 17.89
C ALA A 439 2.27 23.77 16.45
N GLU A 440 3.18 23.58 15.49
CA GLU A 440 2.94 23.84 14.07
C GLU A 440 1.84 22.95 13.49
N LEU A 441 1.78 21.67 13.88
CA LEU A 441 0.70 20.75 13.52
C LEU A 441 -0.65 21.21 14.09
N LYS A 442 -0.70 21.60 15.37
CA LYS A 442 -1.91 22.13 16.02
C LYS A 442 -2.38 23.42 15.34
N HIS A 443 -1.46 24.31 14.97
CA HIS A 443 -1.76 25.53 14.21
C HIS A 443 -2.29 25.22 12.80
N SER A 444 -1.67 24.28 12.09
CA SER A 444 -2.10 23.82 10.77
C SER A 444 -3.49 23.18 10.80
N ILE A 445 -3.80 22.44 11.87
CA ILE A 445 -5.15 21.89 12.13
C ILE A 445 -6.17 23.00 12.35
N GLN A 446 -5.84 24.05 13.10
CA GLN A 446 -6.71 25.22 13.31
C GLN A 446 -6.98 25.97 11.99
N ILE A 447 -5.96 26.21 11.16
CA ILE A 447 -6.11 26.82 9.84
C ILE A 447 -7.03 25.96 8.96
N LYS A 448 -6.80 24.65 8.91
CA LYS A 448 -7.67 23.70 8.17
C LYS A 448 -9.11 23.74 8.66
N GLN A 449 -9.34 23.79 9.98
CA GLN A 449 -10.69 23.89 10.56
C GLN A 449 -11.37 25.22 10.18
N GLY A 450 -10.65 26.34 10.21
CA GLY A 450 -11.15 27.64 9.73
C GLY A 450 -11.56 27.58 8.25
N LEU A 451 -10.68 27.09 7.38
CA LEU A 451 -10.96 26.92 5.96
C LEU A 451 -12.15 25.99 5.69
N MET A 452 -12.34 24.93 6.50
CA MET A 452 -13.53 24.07 6.41
C MET A 452 -14.82 24.79 6.86
N VAL A 453 -14.76 25.71 7.82
CA VAL A 453 -15.91 26.56 8.19
C VAL A 453 -16.24 27.53 7.07
N ASP A 454 -15.24 28.19 6.48
CA ASP A 454 -15.42 29.10 5.34
C ASP A 454 -15.96 28.38 4.10
N GLU A 455 -15.46 27.18 3.78
CA GLU A 455 -15.97 26.35 2.69
C GLU A 455 -17.45 25.98 2.91
N ASN A 456 -17.83 25.63 4.14
CA ASN A 456 -19.24 25.35 4.47
C ASN A 456 -20.11 26.62 4.43
N LEU A 457 -19.58 27.78 4.82
CA LEU A 457 -20.26 29.07 4.73
C LEU A 457 -20.41 29.54 3.26
N LEU A 458 -19.45 29.23 2.39
CA LEU A 458 -19.55 29.40 0.95
C LEU A 458 -20.58 28.43 0.33
N LYS A 459 -20.58 27.15 0.71
CA LYS A 459 -21.62 26.18 0.31
C LYS A 459 -23.03 26.64 0.71
N LEU A 460 -23.18 27.24 1.90
CA LEU A 460 -24.45 27.85 2.35
C LEU A 460 -24.82 29.11 1.55
N LYS A 461 -23.86 29.97 1.17
CA LYS A 461 -24.09 31.10 0.26
C LYS A 461 -24.53 30.62 -1.13
N ILE A 462 -23.88 29.59 -1.68
CA ILE A 462 -24.22 28.99 -2.97
C ILE A 462 -25.65 28.42 -2.94
N ARG A 463 -26.02 27.64 -1.92
CA ARG A 463 -27.40 27.15 -1.76
C ARG A 463 -28.40 28.30 -1.72
N LYS A 464 -28.19 29.32 -0.89
CA LYS A 464 -29.08 30.50 -0.83
C LYS A 464 -29.21 31.23 -2.17
N LEU A 465 -28.17 31.27 -3.00
CA LEU A 465 -28.22 31.83 -4.35
C LEU A 465 -28.95 30.91 -5.35
N GLN A 466 -28.81 29.58 -5.21
CA GLN A 466 -29.58 28.60 -5.97
C GLN A 466 -31.08 28.65 -5.61
N ASP A 467 -31.42 28.71 -4.33
CA ASP A 467 -32.79 28.86 -3.83
C ASP A 467 -33.43 30.17 -4.34
N LEU A 468 -32.67 31.28 -4.30
CA LEU A 468 -33.08 32.56 -4.86
C LEU A 468 -33.28 32.48 -6.39
N LEU A 469 -32.37 31.84 -7.11
CA LEU A 469 -32.47 31.65 -8.57
C LEU A 469 -33.70 30.81 -8.93
N ASN A 470 -33.91 29.68 -8.25
CA ASN A 470 -35.08 28.82 -8.43
C ASN A 470 -36.38 29.61 -8.18
N SER A 471 -36.44 30.37 -7.08
CA SER A 471 -37.58 31.26 -6.79
C SER A 471 -37.82 32.32 -7.88
N LYS A 472 -36.76 32.83 -8.54
CA LYS A 472 -36.91 33.72 -9.71
C LYS A 472 -37.37 32.97 -10.95
N VAL A 473 -36.88 31.75 -11.19
CA VAL A 473 -37.33 30.88 -12.30
C VAL A 473 -38.81 30.53 -12.14
N ASP A 474 -39.25 30.08 -10.97
CA ASP A 474 -40.65 29.80 -10.66
C ASP A 474 -41.52 31.06 -10.84
N GLY A 475 -41.03 32.21 -10.40
CA GLY A 475 -41.67 33.51 -10.62
C GLY A 475 -41.86 33.82 -12.11
N ILE A 476 -40.80 33.68 -12.93
CA ILE A 476 -40.85 33.88 -14.39
C ILE A 476 -41.79 32.88 -15.06
N MET A 477 -41.70 31.59 -14.72
CA MET A 477 -42.56 30.53 -15.25
C MET A 477 -44.04 30.77 -14.90
N SER A 478 -44.34 31.30 -13.71
CA SER A 478 -45.71 31.67 -13.32
C SER A 478 -46.25 32.86 -14.12
N LEU A 479 -45.40 33.85 -14.40
CA LEU A 479 -45.74 35.01 -15.23
C LEU A 479 -45.90 34.63 -16.71
N GLU A 480 -45.06 33.74 -17.23
CA GLU A 480 -45.17 33.20 -18.59
C GLU A 480 -46.42 32.34 -18.75
N LYS A 481 -46.72 31.46 -17.80
CA LYS A 481 -48.00 30.71 -17.76
C LYS A 481 -49.20 31.66 -17.77
N ARG A 482 -49.17 32.72 -16.95
CA ARG A 482 -50.25 33.73 -16.91
C ARG A 482 -50.36 34.54 -18.22
N LYS A 483 -49.23 34.88 -18.84
CA LYS A 483 -49.16 35.55 -20.16
C LYS A 483 -49.74 34.66 -21.26
N LEU A 484 -49.42 33.36 -21.27
CA LEU A 484 -49.97 32.38 -22.20
C LEU A 484 -51.48 32.20 -22.00
N GLN A 485 -51.94 32.04 -20.77
CA GLN A 485 -53.37 31.97 -20.43
C GLN A 485 -54.13 33.23 -20.90
N LEU A 486 -53.59 34.42 -20.64
CA LEU A 486 -54.20 35.68 -21.08
C LEU A 486 -54.19 35.83 -22.62
N ASN A 487 -53.12 35.40 -23.30
CA ASN A 487 -53.07 35.37 -24.76
C ASN A 487 -54.08 34.39 -25.37
N THR A 488 -54.31 33.23 -24.74
CA THR A 488 -55.34 32.27 -25.18
C THR A 488 -56.74 32.85 -25.00
N ALA A 489 -57.07 33.35 -23.80
CA ALA A 489 -58.36 34.00 -23.53
C ALA A 489 -58.61 35.22 -24.44
N MET A 490 -57.57 36.00 -24.76
CA MET A 490 -57.68 37.09 -25.73
C MET A 490 -57.96 36.59 -27.15
N LYS A 491 -57.31 35.49 -27.60
CA LYS A 491 -57.59 34.87 -28.92
C LYS A 491 -59.01 34.30 -28.99
N GLU A 492 -59.44 33.58 -27.95
CA GLU A 492 -60.81 33.07 -27.82
C GLU A 492 -61.82 34.22 -27.91
N ARG A 493 -61.63 35.30 -27.14
CA ARG A 493 -62.51 36.47 -27.19
C ARG A 493 -62.50 37.19 -28.54
N HIS A 494 -61.38 37.20 -29.27
CA HIS A 494 -61.34 37.72 -30.65
C HIS A 494 -62.11 36.83 -31.63
N LEU A 495 -62.08 35.50 -31.45
CA LEU A 495 -62.86 34.56 -32.26
C LEU A 495 -64.36 34.67 -31.95
N GLU A 496 -64.75 34.78 -30.68
CA GLU A 496 -66.14 35.07 -30.27
C GLU A 496 -66.65 36.37 -30.91
N ILE A 497 -65.90 37.47 -30.78
CA ILE A 497 -66.26 38.78 -31.39
C ILE A 497 -66.33 38.67 -32.91
N LYS A 498 -65.43 37.90 -33.55
CA LYS A 498 -65.48 37.65 -35.00
C LYS A 498 -66.77 36.89 -35.39
N ILE A 499 -67.09 35.79 -34.69
CA ILE A 499 -68.30 34.99 -34.96
C ILE A 499 -69.56 35.82 -34.73
N HIS A 500 -69.63 36.61 -33.65
CA HIS A 500 -70.75 37.53 -33.43
C HIS A 500 -70.86 38.61 -34.52
N LYS A 501 -69.73 39.13 -35.02
CA LYS A 501 -69.72 40.08 -36.15
C LYS A 501 -70.20 39.43 -37.44
N GLU A 502 -69.76 38.21 -37.74
CA GLU A 502 -70.18 37.45 -38.94
C GLU A 502 -71.67 37.07 -38.86
N MET A 503 -72.16 36.69 -37.68
CA MET A 503 -73.58 36.47 -37.39
C MET A 503 -74.41 37.75 -37.59
N LEU A 504 -73.97 38.90 -37.06
CA LEU A 504 -74.66 40.18 -37.27
C LEU A 504 -74.61 40.62 -38.74
N GLN A 505 -73.52 40.36 -39.47
CA GLN A 505 -73.44 40.61 -40.91
C GLN A 505 -74.38 39.69 -41.71
N ALA A 506 -74.57 38.44 -41.30
CA ALA A 506 -75.58 37.56 -41.89
C ALA A 506 -77.01 38.04 -41.61
N GLN A 507 -77.28 38.52 -40.39
CA GLN A 507 -78.58 39.11 -40.03
C GLN A 507 -78.89 40.41 -40.80
N ILE A 508 -77.89 41.27 -40.99
CA ILE A 508 -78.03 42.48 -41.83
C ILE A 508 -78.35 42.08 -43.28
N LYS A 509 -77.66 41.08 -43.86
CA LYS A 509 -77.98 40.58 -45.20
C LYS A 509 -79.41 40.04 -45.29
N ALA A 510 -79.83 39.21 -44.34
CA ALA A 510 -81.20 38.68 -44.32
C ALA A 510 -82.26 39.81 -44.25
N THR A 511 -82.04 40.86 -43.45
CA THR A 511 -82.97 42.02 -43.39
C THR A 511 -82.86 42.95 -44.61
N ASP A 512 -81.70 43.04 -45.27
CA ASP A 512 -81.55 43.68 -46.59
C ASP A 512 -82.27 42.91 -47.71
N GLU A 513 -82.28 41.57 -47.64
CA GLU A 513 -83.02 40.67 -48.54
C GLU A 513 -84.54 40.75 -48.29
N GLU A 514 -85.00 40.73 -47.03
CA GLU A 514 -86.39 41.00 -46.64
C GLU A 514 -86.86 42.38 -47.11
N ARG A 515 -86.02 43.43 -46.97
CA ARG A 515 -86.35 44.77 -47.48
C ARG A 515 -86.46 44.78 -49.02
N GLN A 516 -85.60 44.04 -49.73
CA GLN A 516 -85.69 43.90 -51.18
C GLN A 516 -86.96 43.15 -51.61
N GLN A 517 -87.31 42.06 -50.92
CA GLN A 517 -88.55 41.31 -51.11
C GLN A 517 -89.77 42.23 -50.93
N ILE A 518 -89.86 42.97 -49.82
CA ILE A 518 -90.95 43.92 -49.54
C ILE A 518 -90.98 45.05 -50.58
N SER A 519 -89.83 45.54 -51.04
CA SER A 519 -89.76 46.56 -52.09
C SER A 519 -90.22 46.03 -53.46
N ALA A 520 -89.91 44.78 -53.79
CA ALA A 520 -90.38 44.12 -55.01
C ALA A 520 -91.90 43.91 -54.97
N GLU A 521 -92.43 43.42 -53.85
CA GLU A 521 -93.87 43.30 -53.62
C GLU A 521 -94.56 44.67 -53.71
N LEU A 522 -93.99 45.72 -53.09
CA LEU A 522 -94.51 47.09 -53.20
C LEU A 522 -94.56 47.57 -54.66
N HIS A 523 -93.51 47.34 -55.44
CA HIS A 523 -93.50 47.68 -56.87
C HIS A 523 -94.51 46.84 -57.67
N GLU A 524 -94.78 45.59 -57.30
CA GLU A 524 -95.85 44.78 -57.90
C GLU A 524 -97.24 45.34 -57.54
N ARG A 525 -97.47 45.74 -56.27
CA ARG A 525 -98.73 46.37 -55.85
C ARG A 525 -98.95 47.72 -56.55
N ILE A 526 -97.91 48.55 -56.67
CA ILE A 526 -97.95 49.79 -57.46
C ILE A 526 -98.26 49.48 -58.92
N SER A 527 -97.60 48.48 -59.52
CA SER A 527 -97.88 48.05 -60.91
C SER A 527 -99.30 47.51 -61.10
N LYS A 528 -99.89 46.89 -60.07
CA LYS A 528 -101.28 46.41 -60.06
C LYS A 528 -102.27 47.57 -59.90
N ILE A 529 -101.96 48.56 -59.06
CA ILE A 529 -102.71 49.81 -58.96
C ILE A 529 -102.66 50.56 -60.30
N ASP A 530 -101.51 50.63 -60.97
CA ASP A 530 -101.38 51.28 -62.28
C ASP A 530 -102.13 50.55 -63.40
N LYS A 531 -102.14 49.21 -63.39
CA LYS A 531 -103.00 48.41 -64.28
C LYS A 531 -104.48 48.69 -64.01
N MET A 532 -104.90 48.80 -62.75
CA MET A 532 -106.29 49.13 -62.38
C MET A 532 -106.66 50.58 -62.71
N ARG A 533 -105.74 51.53 -62.51
CA ARG A 533 -105.88 52.95 -62.85
C ARG A 533 -106.05 53.13 -64.36
N LYS A 534 -105.16 52.53 -65.15
CA LYS A 534 -105.28 52.49 -66.63
C LYS A 534 -106.55 51.77 -67.09
N ARG A 535 -107.00 50.73 -66.38
CA ARG A 535 -108.28 50.04 -66.70
C ARG A 535 -109.49 50.92 -66.39
N TYR A 536 -109.46 51.70 -65.31
CA TYR A 536 -110.49 52.70 -64.99
C TYR A 536 -110.47 53.86 -66.01
N GLU A 537 -109.29 54.36 -66.37
CA GLU A 537 -109.09 55.39 -67.39
C GLU A 537 -109.63 54.93 -68.76
N ILE A 538 -109.27 53.71 -69.21
CA ILE A 538 -109.85 53.08 -70.40
C ILE A 538 -111.36 52.88 -70.27
N TYR A 539 -111.88 52.49 -69.09
CA TYR A 539 -113.32 52.33 -68.89
C TYR A 539 -114.06 53.66 -69.01
N THR A 540 -113.56 54.72 -68.36
CA THR A 540 -114.08 56.09 -68.47
C THR A 540 -114.01 56.60 -69.90
N VAL A 541 -112.90 56.38 -70.62
CA VAL A 541 -112.78 56.75 -72.05
C VAL A 541 -113.69 55.89 -72.95
N SER A 542 -113.96 54.63 -72.61
CA SER A 542 -114.91 53.77 -73.35
C SER A 542 -116.39 54.09 -73.04
N MET A 543 -116.64 54.79 -71.93
CA MET A 543 -117.94 55.35 -71.56
C MET A 543 -118.08 56.83 -71.97
N ALA A 544 -117.03 57.45 -72.49
CA ALA A 544 -117.10 58.76 -73.13
C ALA A 544 -117.69 58.58 -74.53
N PRO A 545 -118.75 59.33 -74.91
CA PRO A 545 -119.27 59.30 -76.28
C PRO A 545 -118.22 59.76 -77.31
N PRO A 546 -118.32 59.30 -78.57
CA PRO A 546 -117.48 59.84 -79.65
C PRO A 546 -117.73 61.34 -79.85
N GLU A 547 -116.70 62.05 -80.33
CA GLU A 547 -116.62 63.52 -80.42
C GLU A 547 -117.91 64.18 -80.96
N GLY A 548 -118.56 65.05 -80.17
CA GLY A 548 -119.70 65.84 -80.66
C GLY A 548 -120.45 66.70 -79.65
N GLU A 549 -120.67 66.25 -78.42
CA GLU A 549 -121.52 66.94 -77.42
C GLU A 549 -120.86 67.10 -76.04
N GLU A 550 -121.28 68.10 -75.27
CA GLU A 550 -120.69 68.50 -73.98
C GLU A 550 -120.82 67.42 -72.89
N GLU A 551 -119.83 67.39 -71.97
CA GLU A 551 -119.80 66.48 -70.82
C GLU A 551 -121.03 66.63 -69.90
N ARG A 552 -122.00 65.72 -70.01
CA ARG A 552 -123.17 65.67 -69.13
C ARG A 552 -123.11 64.47 -68.20
N SER A 553 -123.09 64.77 -66.90
CA SER A 553 -122.96 63.81 -65.80
C SER A 553 -123.97 62.67 -65.87
N GLN A 554 -123.57 61.49 -65.38
CA GLN A 554 -124.33 60.24 -65.39
C GLN A 554 -125.79 60.37 -64.89
N ALA A 555 -126.06 61.33 -64.01
CA ALA A 555 -127.42 61.67 -63.55
C ALA A 555 -128.37 62.08 -64.71
N TYR A 556 -127.86 62.74 -65.75
CA TYR A 556 -128.66 63.15 -66.93
C TYR A 556 -129.24 61.94 -67.67
N TYR A 557 -128.42 60.90 -67.89
CA TYR A 557 -128.88 59.66 -68.53
C TYR A 557 -129.86 58.88 -67.66
N VAL A 558 -129.69 58.88 -66.33
CA VAL A 558 -130.67 58.29 -65.41
C VAL A 558 -131.99 59.06 -65.43
N ILE A 559 -131.97 60.39 -65.49
CA ILE A 559 -133.17 61.23 -65.61
C ILE A 559 -133.87 61.00 -66.95
N LYS A 560 -133.15 60.92 -68.08
CA LYS A 560 -133.73 60.64 -69.39
C LYS A 560 -134.35 59.23 -69.44
N ALA A 561 -133.65 58.21 -68.93
CA ALA A 561 -134.18 56.86 -68.83
C ALA A 561 -135.40 56.77 -67.88
N ALA A 562 -135.48 57.62 -66.85
CA ALA A 562 -136.66 57.73 -65.99
C ALA A 562 -137.84 58.42 -66.70
N GLN A 563 -137.59 59.42 -67.54
CA GLN A 563 -138.61 60.08 -68.37
C GLN A 563 -139.16 59.11 -69.44
N GLU A 564 -138.29 58.44 -70.19
CA GLU A 564 -138.67 57.42 -71.17
C GLU A 564 -139.43 56.25 -70.50
N LYS A 565 -139.08 55.90 -69.26
CA LYS A 565 -139.82 54.91 -68.46
C LYS A 565 -141.20 55.41 -68.03
N GLU A 566 -141.35 56.65 -67.59
CA GLU A 566 -142.64 57.27 -67.23
C GLU A 566 -143.58 57.33 -68.45
N GLU A 567 -143.04 57.65 -69.63
CA GLU A 567 -143.77 57.64 -70.90
C GLU A 567 -144.22 56.22 -71.29
N LEU A 568 -143.29 55.25 -71.28
CA LEU A 568 -143.61 53.83 -71.49
C LEU A 568 -144.59 53.27 -70.44
N GLN A 569 -144.60 53.79 -69.22
CA GLN A 569 -145.53 53.36 -68.17
C GLN A 569 -146.95 53.92 -68.41
N ARG A 570 -147.09 55.10 -69.02
CA ARG A 570 -148.40 55.61 -69.50
C ARG A 570 -148.91 54.84 -70.71
N GLU A 571 -148.03 54.49 -71.65
CA GLU A 571 -148.39 53.54 -72.73
C GLU A 571 -148.78 52.18 -72.14
N GLY A 572 -148.13 51.75 -71.06
CA GLY A 572 -148.48 50.58 -70.27
C GLY A 572 -149.89 50.65 -69.68
N ASP A 573 -150.24 51.71 -68.94
CA ASP A 573 -151.60 51.91 -68.38
C ASP A 573 -152.69 51.91 -69.48
N ASP A 574 -152.38 52.51 -70.63
CA ASP A 574 -153.30 52.62 -71.76
C ASP A 574 -153.44 51.30 -72.55
N LEU A 575 -152.42 50.41 -72.48
CA LEU A 575 -152.49 49.01 -72.90
C LEU A 575 -153.23 48.15 -71.87
N ASP A 576 -153.02 48.35 -70.56
CA ASP A 576 -153.71 47.67 -69.48
C ASP A 576 -155.23 47.96 -69.46
N ALA A 577 -155.63 49.15 -69.91
CA ALA A 577 -157.03 49.50 -70.17
C ALA A 577 -157.65 48.72 -71.35
N ARG A 578 -156.82 48.28 -72.32
CA ARG A 578 -157.22 47.40 -73.44
C ARG A 578 -157.19 45.94 -73.01
N ILE A 579 -156.19 45.53 -72.22
CA ILE A 579 -156.08 44.20 -71.63
C ILE A 579 -157.31 43.93 -70.74
N ARG A 580 -157.72 44.85 -69.87
CA ARG A 580 -158.96 44.70 -69.05
C ARG A 580 -160.28 44.66 -69.83
N LYS A 581 -160.28 44.94 -71.14
CA LYS A 581 -161.38 44.60 -72.05
C LYS A 581 -161.20 43.18 -72.60
N ALA A 582 -160.02 42.88 -73.14
CA ALA A 582 -159.68 41.55 -73.63
C ALA A 582 -159.82 40.45 -72.57
N GLU A 583 -159.55 40.72 -71.28
CA GLU A 583 -159.72 39.79 -70.17
C GLU A 583 -161.18 39.34 -69.97
N LYS A 584 -162.15 40.21 -70.28
CA LYS A 584 -163.58 39.84 -70.21
C LYS A 584 -163.99 38.95 -71.38
N GLU A 585 -163.37 39.14 -72.53
CA GLU A 585 -163.53 38.28 -73.71
C GLU A 585 -162.79 36.94 -73.51
N ILE A 586 -161.60 36.98 -72.90
CA ILE A 586 -160.83 35.80 -72.48
C ILE A 586 -161.58 34.99 -71.42
N LEU A 587 -162.25 35.59 -70.44
CA LEU A 587 -163.06 34.84 -69.46
C LEU A 587 -164.22 34.04 -70.11
N ALA A 588 -164.77 34.54 -71.22
CA ALA A 588 -165.75 33.77 -72.00
C ALA A 588 -165.09 32.59 -72.74
N LEU A 589 -163.88 32.78 -73.27
CA LEU A 589 -163.11 31.74 -73.98
C LEU A 589 -162.47 30.71 -73.03
N GLU A 590 -162.01 31.12 -71.85
CA GLU A 590 -161.30 30.29 -70.88
C GLU A 590 -162.20 29.17 -70.32
N ASN A 591 -163.50 29.44 -70.18
CA ASN A 591 -164.50 28.41 -69.84
C ASN A 591 -164.60 27.32 -70.91
N THR A 592 -164.38 27.64 -72.19
CA THR A 592 -164.28 26.64 -73.27
C THR A 592 -162.93 25.92 -73.26
N LEU A 593 -161.85 26.63 -72.92
CA LEU A 593 -160.48 26.10 -72.89
C LEU A 593 -160.23 25.14 -71.72
N LYS A 594 -160.86 25.36 -70.55
CA LYS A 594 -160.73 24.51 -69.36
C LYS A 594 -161.17 23.07 -69.60
N LEU A 595 -162.15 22.83 -70.48
CA LEU A 595 -162.56 21.48 -70.89
C LEU A 595 -161.50 20.75 -71.75
N MET A 596 -160.63 21.51 -72.43
CA MET A 596 -159.60 20.97 -73.33
C MET A 596 -158.25 20.76 -72.62
N ASN A 597 -157.84 21.68 -71.75
CA ASN A 597 -156.52 21.67 -71.12
C ASN A 597 -156.29 20.52 -70.14
N GLY A 598 -157.33 20.00 -69.48
CA GLY A 598 -157.22 18.82 -68.60
C GLY A 598 -156.69 17.55 -69.31
N ARG A 599 -156.70 17.53 -70.65
CA ARG A 599 -156.14 16.44 -71.47
C ARG A 599 -154.64 16.63 -71.81
N ASN A 600 -154.11 17.84 -71.69
CA ASN A 600 -152.70 18.17 -71.98
C ASN A 600 -151.79 18.09 -70.76
N GLU A 601 -152.33 18.17 -69.54
CA GLU A 601 -151.51 18.26 -68.33
C GLU A 601 -150.73 16.97 -68.00
N GLN A 602 -151.20 15.82 -68.50
CA GLN A 602 -150.45 14.56 -68.43
C GLN A 602 -149.17 14.56 -69.29
N TYR A 603 -149.04 15.44 -70.29
CA TYR A 603 -147.94 15.44 -71.26
C TYR A 603 -146.67 16.17 -70.78
N ARG A 604 -146.72 16.93 -69.67
CA ARG A 604 -145.61 17.78 -69.20
C ARG A 604 -144.68 17.14 -68.15
N LYS A 605 -144.78 15.83 -67.90
CA LYS A 605 -144.02 15.09 -66.88
C LYS A 605 -142.62 14.58 -67.31
N SER A 606 -141.93 15.22 -68.27
CA SER A 606 -140.93 14.53 -69.11
C SER A 606 -139.45 14.97 -69.12
N PHE A 607 -138.99 16.12 -68.55
CA PHE A 607 -137.58 16.56 -68.68
C PHE A 607 -136.93 17.27 -67.44
N ASN A 608 -135.63 17.04 -67.20
CA ASN A 608 -134.71 17.50 -66.10
C ASN A 608 -133.22 17.50 -66.61
N LYS A 609 -132.09 17.85 -65.93
CA LYS A 609 -131.69 18.26 -64.55
C LYS A 609 -130.42 19.17 -64.62
N ILE A 610 -130.28 20.18 -63.74
CA ILE A 610 -129.03 20.87 -63.35
C ILE A 610 -129.09 20.96 -61.79
N MET A 611 -128.05 20.82 -60.94
CA MET A 611 -126.69 21.38 -60.88
C MET A 611 -125.67 20.40 -60.26
N GLU A 612 -124.37 20.63 -60.52
CA GLU A 612 -123.25 20.33 -59.60
C GLU A 612 -121.97 21.05 -60.12
N GLY A 613 -121.19 21.67 -59.24
CA GLY A 613 -119.96 22.41 -59.59
C GLY A 613 -119.73 23.66 -58.74
N SER A 614 -118.66 23.67 -57.94
CA SER A 614 -118.20 24.81 -57.12
C SER A 614 -116.68 24.74 -56.95
N ASN A 615 -116.03 25.89 -56.72
CA ASN A 615 -114.57 26.04 -56.79
C ASN A 615 -113.81 25.48 -55.55
N GLU A 616 -114.53 25.09 -54.49
CA GLU A 616 -113.97 24.70 -53.19
C GLU A 616 -113.15 23.38 -53.20
N MET A 617 -113.10 22.66 -54.33
CA MET A 617 -112.26 21.46 -54.46
C MET A 617 -110.80 21.77 -54.83
N GLU A 618 -110.53 22.89 -55.52
CA GLU A 618 -109.19 23.16 -56.07
C GLU A 618 -108.20 23.63 -54.99
N GLU A 619 -108.59 24.58 -54.14
CA GLU A 619 -107.75 25.07 -53.02
C GLU A 619 -107.34 23.93 -52.05
N LYS A 620 -108.21 22.93 -51.88
CA LYS A 620 -107.95 21.75 -51.05
C LYS A 620 -106.82 20.87 -51.63
N HIS A 621 -106.66 20.85 -52.96
CA HIS A 621 -105.67 20.02 -53.64
C HIS A 621 -104.25 20.61 -53.56
N GLU A 622 -104.12 21.94 -53.56
CA GLU A 622 -102.81 22.61 -53.42
C GLU A 622 -102.21 22.45 -52.01
N LEU A 623 -103.05 22.52 -50.97
CA LEU A 623 -102.62 22.36 -49.57
C LEU A 623 -102.14 20.94 -49.25
N ASP A 624 -102.81 19.91 -49.76
CA ASP A 624 -102.40 18.51 -49.62
C ASP A 624 -101.03 18.23 -50.29
N GLU A 625 -100.65 19.00 -51.31
CA GLU A 625 -99.37 18.86 -52.02
C GLU A 625 -98.22 19.56 -51.30
N GLN A 626 -98.44 20.76 -50.76
CA GLN A 626 -97.45 21.47 -49.92
C GLN A 626 -97.08 20.66 -48.67
N PHE A 627 -98.05 19.99 -48.03
CA PHE A 627 -97.82 19.15 -46.86
C PHE A 627 -96.87 17.97 -47.15
N ARG A 628 -96.97 17.35 -48.34
CA ARG A 628 -96.09 16.26 -48.78
C ARG A 628 -94.65 16.72 -48.94
N ALA A 629 -94.44 17.88 -49.57
CA ALA A 629 -93.10 18.45 -49.79
C ALA A 629 -92.34 18.74 -48.48
N VAL A 630 -93.05 19.13 -47.41
CA VAL A 630 -92.45 19.31 -46.07
C VAL A 630 -92.12 17.96 -45.42
N MET A 631 -93.02 16.98 -45.51
CA MET A 631 -92.81 15.65 -44.95
C MET A 631 -91.60 14.91 -45.54
N ASP A 632 -91.32 15.06 -46.84
CA ASP A 632 -90.16 14.41 -47.46
C ASP A 632 -88.83 15.12 -47.13
N LYS A 633 -88.83 16.45 -46.94
CA LYS A 633 -87.68 17.18 -46.36
C LYS A 633 -87.38 16.71 -44.93
N PHE A 634 -88.41 16.45 -44.11
CA PHE A 634 -88.24 15.89 -42.76
C PHE A 634 -87.66 14.47 -42.80
N LYS A 635 -88.17 13.58 -43.67
CA LYS A 635 -87.60 12.23 -43.85
C LYS A 635 -86.13 12.28 -44.30
N TYR A 636 -85.78 13.18 -45.23
CA TYR A 636 -84.40 13.36 -45.67
C TYR A 636 -83.49 13.82 -44.51
N LYS A 637 -83.90 14.83 -43.74
CA LYS A 637 -83.12 15.29 -42.58
C LYS A 637 -82.99 14.25 -41.47
N ARG A 638 -84.03 13.44 -41.23
CA ARG A 638 -83.95 12.32 -40.28
C ARG A 638 -82.99 11.22 -40.74
N ARG A 639 -82.93 10.94 -42.04
CA ARG A 639 -81.96 9.98 -42.60
C ARG A 639 -80.53 10.51 -42.52
N GLN A 640 -80.31 11.79 -42.82
CA GLN A 640 -79.01 12.46 -42.67
C GLN A 640 -78.52 12.52 -41.20
N ILE A 641 -79.43 12.59 -40.22
CA ILE A 641 -79.07 12.45 -38.80
C ILE A 641 -78.62 11.01 -38.52
N GLN A 642 -79.37 10.01 -38.98
CA GLN A 642 -79.05 8.60 -38.74
C GLN A 642 -77.73 8.18 -39.42
N GLU A 643 -77.45 8.68 -40.63
CA GLU A 643 -76.16 8.52 -41.33
C GLU A 643 -74.99 9.11 -40.49
N LEU A 644 -75.18 10.28 -39.87
CA LEU A 644 -74.18 10.89 -38.98
C LEU A 644 -74.05 10.19 -37.62
N GLU A 645 -75.11 9.56 -37.12
CA GLU A 645 -75.08 8.73 -35.91
C GLU A 645 -74.31 7.42 -36.16
N ASP A 646 -74.50 6.79 -37.33
CA ASP A 646 -73.72 5.62 -37.77
C ASP A 646 -72.25 5.97 -38.08
N ASP A 647 -71.96 7.13 -38.68
CA ASP A 647 -70.60 7.66 -38.85
C ASP A 647 -69.89 7.92 -37.50
N LEU A 648 -70.61 8.48 -36.52
CA LEU A 648 -70.07 8.65 -35.15
C LEU A 648 -69.86 7.31 -34.45
N HIS A 649 -70.74 6.33 -34.66
CA HIS A 649 -70.59 4.99 -34.08
C HIS A 649 -69.40 4.22 -34.70
N THR A 650 -69.19 4.34 -36.01
CA THR A 650 -68.03 3.75 -36.69
C THR A 650 -66.73 4.47 -36.29
N MET A 651 -66.70 5.81 -36.21
CA MET A 651 -65.56 6.52 -35.63
C MET A 651 -65.26 6.08 -34.20
N SER A 652 -66.27 6.02 -33.32
CA SER A 652 -66.10 5.57 -31.93
C SER A 652 -65.53 4.16 -31.85
N THR A 653 -66.03 3.22 -32.66
CA THR A 653 -65.53 1.83 -32.66
C THR A 653 -64.14 1.69 -33.29
N THR A 654 -63.75 2.55 -34.25
CA THR A 654 -62.34 2.62 -34.70
C THR A 654 -61.42 3.19 -33.62
N MET A 655 -61.85 4.20 -32.87
CA MET A 655 -61.08 4.78 -31.77
C MET A 655 -60.91 3.80 -30.60
N ASP A 656 -61.97 3.07 -30.26
CA ASP A 656 -61.92 1.96 -29.29
C ASP A 656 -60.95 0.86 -29.73
N ASN A 657 -60.79 0.61 -31.03
CA ASN A 657 -59.87 -0.41 -31.54
C ASN A 657 -58.42 0.11 -31.56
N LEU A 658 -58.19 1.34 -32.00
CA LEU A 658 -56.87 1.99 -31.92
C LEU A 658 -56.36 2.08 -30.47
N THR A 659 -57.25 2.29 -29.50
CA THR A 659 -56.90 2.29 -28.07
C THR A 659 -56.45 0.91 -27.59
N LYS A 660 -57.13 -0.17 -28.02
CA LYS A 660 -56.72 -1.56 -27.73
C LYS A 660 -55.41 -1.94 -28.41
N ASP A 661 -55.18 -1.44 -29.63
CA ASP A 661 -53.92 -1.63 -30.34
C ASP A 661 -52.77 -0.88 -29.62
N GLU A 662 -53.01 0.33 -29.12
CA GLU A 662 -52.05 1.06 -28.27
C GLU A 662 -51.74 0.29 -26.96
N GLU A 663 -52.76 -0.20 -26.25
CA GLU A 663 -52.58 -1.06 -25.07
C GLU A 663 -51.76 -2.33 -25.40
N ALA A 664 -52.03 -2.96 -26.54
CA ALA A 664 -51.28 -4.13 -27.01
C ALA A 664 -49.83 -3.80 -27.37
N TYR A 665 -49.57 -2.68 -28.04
CA TYR A 665 -48.20 -2.22 -28.33
C TYR A 665 -47.45 -1.84 -27.05
N LEU A 666 -48.09 -1.21 -26.06
CA LEU A 666 -47.50 -0.94 -24.75
C LEU A 666 -47.12 -2.24 -24.02
N ALA A 667 -48.00 -3.25 -24.04
CA ALA A 667 -47.70 -4.57 -23.46
C ALA A 667 -46.52 -5.26 -24.17
N ILE A 668 -46.45 -5.20 -25.50
CA ILE A 668 -45.31 -5.71 -26.29
C ILE A 668 -44.02 -4.94 -25.96
N ILE A 669 -44.09 -3.61 -25.84
CA ILE A 669 -42.96 -2.75 -25.46
C ILE A 669 -42.42 -3.14 -24.08
N ASP A 670 -43.28 -3.40 -23.10
CA ASP A 670 -42.87 -3.83 -21.76
C ASP A 670 -42.34 -5.27 -21.74
N GLU A 671 -42.89 -6.18 -22.56
CA GLU A 671 -42.27 -7.50 -22.80
C GLU A 671 -40.84 -7.35 -23.37
N LYS A 672 -40.64 -6.45 -24.34
CA LYS A 672 -39.30 -6.20 -24.92
C LYS A 672 -38.35 -5.52 -23.92
N LYS A 673 -38.81 -4.55 -23.11
CA LYS A 673 -38.01 -3.98 -22.01
C LYS A 673 -37.57 -5.07 -21.03
N ASN A 674 -38.48 -5.94 -20.60
CA ASN A 674 -38.17 -7.06 -19.71
C ASN A 674 -37.17 -8.03 -20.35
N LYS A 675 -37.28 -8.31 -21.66
CA LYS A 675 -36.31 -9.15 -22.38
C LYS A 675 -34.94 -8.47 -22.52
N VAL A 676 -34.87 -7.15 -22.73
CA VAL A 676 -33.61 -6.39 -22.71
C VAL A 676 -32.97 -6.41 -21.32
N LEU A 677 -33.74 -6.23 -20.25
CA LEU A 677 -33.23 -6.35 -18.88
C LEU A 677 -32.68 -7.76 -18.59
N GLN A 678 -33.36 -8.81 -19.06
CA GLN A 678 -32.86 -10.18 -18.95
C GLN A 678 -31.55 -10.36 -19.74
N LEU A 679 -31.48 -9.91 -21.00
CA LEU A 679 -30.29 -10.05 -21.84
C LEU A 679 -29.09 -9.26 -21.32
N ASN A 680 -29.32 -8.07 -20.75
CA ASN A 680 -28.28 -7.28 -20.09
C ASN A 680 -27.71 -8.04 -18.88
N LYS A 681 -28.57 -8.59 -18.02
CA LYS A 681 -28.14 -9.40 -16.88
C LYS A 681 -27.40 -10.68 -17.30
N GLU A 682 -27.88 -11.35 -18.35
CA GLU A 682 -27.19 -12.51 -18.95
C GLU A 682 -25.81 -12.11 -19.51
N SER A 683 -25.69 -10.94 -20.12
CA SER A 683 -24.41 -10.38 -20.60
C SER A 683 -23.44 -10.07 -19.46
N GLU A 684 -23.90 -9.40 -18.39
CA GLU A 684 -23.12 -9.16 -17.16
C GLU A 684 -22.62 -10.48 -16.54
N ASP A 685 -23.49 -11.49 -16.45
CA ASP A 685 -23.13 -12.82 -15.98
C ASP A 685 -22.08 -13.51 -16.87
N GLN A 686 -22.09 -13.29 -18.20
CA GLN A 686 -21.06 -13.80 -19.10
C GLN A 686 -19.75 -13.04 -18.97
N ILE A 687 -19.78 -11.70 -18.84
CA ILE A 687 -18.59 -10.88 -18.56
C ILE A 687 -17.93 -11.34 -17.26
N ALA A 688 -18.70 -11.55 -16.20
CA ALA A 688 -18.22 -12.06 -14.92
C ALA A 688 -17.72 -13.52 -14.97
N LYS A 689 -18.14 -14.33 -15.95
CA LYS A 689 -17.58 -15.67 -16.21
C LYS A 689 -16.26 -15.57 -16.98
N ILE A 690 -16.23 -14.77 -18.06
CA ILE A 690 -15.04 -14.51 -18.88
C ILE A 690 -13.90 -13.95 -18.01
N GLU A 691 -14.19 -12.98 -17.15
CA GLU A 691 -13.18 -12.35 -16.28
C GLU A 691 -12.61 -13.34 -15.25
N ARG A 692 -13.44 -14.25 -14.71
CA ARG A 692 -12.99 -15.36 -13.84
C ARG A 692 -12.10 -16.34 -14.60
N VAL A 693 -12.48 -16.75 -15.80
CA VAL A 693 -11.69 -17.65 -16.65
C VAL A 693 -10.37 -17.00 -17.07
N ALA A 694 -10.36 -15.72 -17.43
CA ALA A 694 -9.15 -14.97 -17.74
C ALA A 694 -8.20 -14.91 -16.53
N LYS A 695 -8.71 -14.58 -15.33
CA LYS A 695 -7.94 -14.59 -14.07
C LYS A 695 -7.40 -16.00 -13.75
N GLN A 696 -8.15 -17.06 -14.05
CA GLN A 696 -7.73 -18.45 -13.87
C GLN A 696 -6.64 -18.86 -14.88
N ASN A 697 -6.80 -18.52 -16.16
CA ASN A 697 -5.82 -18.78 -17.21
C ASN A 697 -4.49 -18.06 -16.94
N VAL A 698 -4.53 -16.78 -16.53
CA VAL A 698 -3.31 -16.04 -16.14
C VAL A 698 -2.60 -16.70 -14.95
N ARG A 699 -3.33 -17.20 -13.94
CA ARG A 699 -2.74 -17.97 -12.83
C ARG A 699 -2.12 -19.28 -13.32
N MET A 700 -2.78 -20.00 -14.23
CA MET A 700 -2.29 -21.28 -14.76
C MET A 700 -1.04 -21.09 -15.64
N SER A 701 -1.04 -20.12 -16.56
CA SER A 701 0.14 -19.75 -17.37
C SER A 701 1.32 -19.33 -16.51
N ARG A 702 1.11 -18.55 -15.44
CA ARG A 702 2.16 -18.20 -14.47
C ARG A 702 2.71 -19.43 -13.74
N SER A 703 1.84 -20.37 -13.34
CA SER A 703 2.26 -21.63 -12.71
C SER A 703 3.11 -22.51 -13.65
N ILE A 704 2.67 -22.68 -14.91
CA ILE A 704 3.40 -23.45 -15.93
C ILE A 704 4.76 -22.80 -16.25
N LYS A 705 4.81 -21.47 -16.38
CA LYS A 705 6.07 -20.73 -16.60
C LYS A 705 7.02 -20.85 -15.41
N ALA A 706 6.51 -20.81 -14.18
CA ALA A 706 7.31 -21.03 -12.97
C ALA A 706 7.87 -22.46 -12.90
N GLN A 707 7.06 -23.49 -13.19
CA GLN A 707 7.50 -24.89 -13.24
C GLN A 707 8.54 -25.16 -14.33
N ARG A 708 8.40 -24.54 -15.52
CA ARG A 708 9.33 -24.71 -16.66
C ARG A 708 10.52 -23.73 -16.68
N LYS A 709 10.60 -22.78 -15.73
CA LYS A 709 11.65 -21.73 -15.63
C LYS A 709 11.87 -20.89 -16.90
N LEU A 710 10.84 -20.71 -17.74
CA LEU A 710 10.93 -19.93 -18.99
C LEU A 710 10.44 -18.50 -18.78
N LYS A 711 11.26 -17.51 -19.18
CA LYS A 711 10.89 -16.07 -19.13
C LYS A 711 10.02 -15.61 -20.31
N ASN A 712 10.12 -16.29 -21.46
CA ASN A 712 9.41 -15.91 -22.68
C ASN A 712 8.08 -16.65 -22.83
N GLU A 713 7.24 -16.21 -23.76
CA GLU A 713 6.03 -16.92 -24.16
C GLU A 713 6.34 -18.35 -24.64
N LEU A 714 5.47 -19.28 -24.25
CA LEU A 714 5.55 -20.68 -24.67
C LEU A 714 5.14 -20.81 -26.15
N PRO A 715 5.75 -21.72 -26.93
CA PRO A 715 5.29 -22.05 -28.29
C PRO A 715 3.80 -22.40 -28.33
N GLU A 716 3.31 -23.10 -27.30
CA GLU A 716 1.90 -23.44 -27.14
C GLU A 716 1.01 -22.19 -26.98
N GLU A 717 1.44 -21.17 -26.23
CA GLU A 717 0.70 -19.90 -26.09
C GLU A 717 0.60 -19.15 -27.42
N LYS A 718 1.63 -19.25 -28.28
CA LYS A 718 1.62 -18.65 -29.62
C LYS A 718 0.67 -19.38 -30.57
N ASP A 719 0.64 -20.71 -30.54
CA ASP A 719 -0.34 -21.47 -31.33
C ASP A 719 -1.77 -21.24 -30.83
N PHE A 720 -2.01 -21.18 -29.51
CA PHE A 720 -3.30 -20.75 -28.96
C PHE A 720 -3.69 -19.36 -29.45
N ARG A 721 -2.78 -18.38 -29.43
CA ARG A 721 -3.09 -17.02 -29.92
C ARG A 721 -3.36 -16.98 -31.43
N VAL A 722 -2.68 -17.80 -32.22
CA VAL A 722 -2.96 -17.95 -33.66
C VAL A 722 -4.32 -18.63 -33.91
N ARG A 723 -4.71 -19.60 -33.08
CA ARG A 723 -6.06 -20.20 -33.14
C ARG A 723 -7.15 -19.20 -32.73
N GLU A 724 -6.96 -18.48 -31.62
CA GLU A 724 -7.86 -17.39 -31.19
C GLU A 724 -8.07 -16.37 -32.31
N LEU A 725 -7.00 -15.93 -32.98
CA LEU A 725 -7.09 -15.00 -34.11
C LEU A 725 -7.81 -15.62 -35.32
N ARG A 726 -7.56 -16.89 -35.64
CA ARG A 726 -8.28 -17.60 -36.73
C ARG A 726 -9.77 -17.76 -36.44
N ASP A 727 -10.14 -18.14 -35.22
CA ASP A 727 -11.54 -18.31 -34.82
C ASP A 727 -12.25 -16.97 -34.64
N PHE A 728 -11.55 -15.91 -34.20
CA PHE A 728 -12.05 -14.53 -34.19
C PHE A 728 -12.34 -14.03 -35.61
N ILE A 729 -11.39 -14.19 -36.55
CA ILE A 729 -11.59 -13.87 -37.97
C ILE A 729 -12.77 -14.69 -38.54
N LYS A 730 -12.82 -16.00 -38.29
CA LYS A 730 -13.90 -16.89 -38.74
C LYS A 730 -15.27 -16.48 -38.20
N ASN A 731 -15.34 -16.02 -36.95
CA ASN A 731 -16.56 -15.49 -36.35
C ASN A 731 -16.96 -14.13 -36.96
N ILE A 732 -16.01 -13.23 -37.23
CA ILE A 732 -16.29 -11.96 -37.94
C ILE A 732 -16.80 -12.23 -39.36
N VAL A 733 -16.14 -13.12 -40.11
CA VAL A 733 -16.58 -13.53 -41.46
C VAL A 733 -17.98 -14.16 -41.41
N LYS A 734 -18.30 -14.93 -40.37
CA LYS A 734 -19.66 -15.44 -40.16
C LYS A 734 -20.67 -14.34 -39.87
N VAL A 735 -20.40 -13.41 -38.94
CA VAL A 735 -21.31 -12.31 -38.60
C VAL A 735 -21.55 -11.38 -39.78
N ILE A 736 -20.52 -11.10 -40.58
CA ILE A 736 -20.64 -10.34 -41.83
C ILE A 736 -21.51 -11.12 -42.85
N GLY A 737 -21.34 -12.45 -42.96
CA GLY A 737 -22.19 -13.30 -43.80
C GLY A 737 -23.65 -13.34 -43.34
N ASP A 738 -23.89 -13.50 -42.03
CA ASP A 738 -25.23 -13.53 -41.43
C ASP A 738 -25.95 -12.17 -41.56
N ALA A 739 -25.22 -11.05 -41.57
CA ALA A 739 -25.74 -9.70 -41.80
C ALA A 739 -25.98 -9.40 -43.29
N ALA A 740 -25.08 -9.83 -44.18
CA ALA A 740 -25.26 -9.72 -45.64
C ALA A 740 -26.44 -10.58 -46.14
N ALA A 741 -26.68 -11.74 -45.51
CA ALA A 741 -27.84 -12.58 -45.80
C ALA A 741 -29.19 -11.94 -45.38
N GLN A 742 -29.18 -10.93 -44.50
CA GLN A 742 -30.38 -10.17 -44.12
C GLN A 742 -30.61 -8.93 -45.00
N ASN A 743 -29.54 -8.36 -45.59
CA ASN A 743 -29.60 -7.18 -46.44
C ASN A 743 -28.95 -7.46 -47.80
N LEU A 744 -29.76 -7.90 -48.78
CA LEU A 744 -29.30 -8.34 -50.10
C LEU A 744 -28.41 -7.32 -50.83
N GLU A 745 -28.69 -6.02 -50.72
CA GLU A 745 -27.88 -4.95 -51.32
C GLU A 745 -26.45 -4.86 -50.75
N MET A 746 -26.23 -5.31 -49.52
CA MET A 746 -24.89 -5.36 -48.92
C MET A 746 -24.08 -6.58 -49.37
N LEU A 747 -24.73 -7.61 -49.92
CA LEU A 747 -24.10 -8.90 -50.24
C LEU A 747 -23.08 -8.73 -51.38
N ASP A 748 -23.46 -8.03 -52.46
CA ASP A 748 -22.55 -7.70 -53.58
C ASP A 748 -21.36 -6.84 -53.12
N ALA A 749 -21.60 -5.85 -52.26
CA ALA A 749 -20.55 -4.99 -51.72
C ALA A 749 -19.56 -5.77 -50.83
N VAL A 750 -20.07 -6.62 -49.93
CA VAL A 750 -19.26 -7.52 -49.10
C VAL A 750 -18.45 -8.47 -49.97
N GLN A 751 -19.07 -9.09 -50.98
CA GLN A 751 -18.40 -10.03 -51.87
C GLN A 751 -17.31 -9.35 -52.73
N LEU A 752 -17.55 -8.10 -53.18
CA LEU A 752 -16.55 -7.27 -53.85
C LEU A 752 -15.35 -7.00 -52.94
N TYR A 753 -15.55 -6.46 -51.73
CA TYR A 753 -14.44 -6.12 -50.83
C TYR A 753 -13.66 -7.35 -50.34
N PHE A 754 -14.33 -8.48 -50.11
CA PHE A 754 -13.64 -9.75 -49.79
C PHE A 754 -12.76 -10.22 -50.97
N SER A 755 -13.26 -10.13 -52.20
CA SER A 755 -12.48 -10.48 -53.39
C SER A 755 -11.26 -9.56 -53.59
N GLN A 756 -11.41 -8.25 -53.38
CA GLN A 756 -10.30 -7.28 -53.42
C GLN A 756 -9.24 -7.56 -52.34
N ALA A 757 -9.66 -8.05 -51.16
CA ALA A 757 -8.77 -8.43 -50.08
C ALA A 757 -8.12 -9.82 -50.24
N ASN A 758 -8.41 -10.56 -51.32
CA ASN A 758 -8.04 -11.98 -51.50
C ASN A 758 -8.51 -12.89 -50.34
N LEU A 759 -9.64 -12.56 -49.70
CA LEU A 759 -10.25 -13.36 -48.65
C LEU A 759 -11.40 -14.19 -49.21
N SER A 760 -11.49 -15.46 -48.82
CA SER A 760 -12.63 -16.32 -49.18
C SER A 760 -13.93 -15.67 -48.67
N PRO A 761 -14.93 -15.41 -49.55
CA PRO A 761 -16.18 -14.78 -49.15
C PRO A 761 -16.96 -15.66 -48.15
N PRO A 762 -17.84 -15.07 -47.31
CA PRO A 762 -18.63 -15.84 -46.35
C PRO A 762 -19.44 -16.94 -47.04
N SER A 763 -19.30 -18.19 -46.59
CA SER A 763 -20.06 -19.32 -47.12
C SER A 763 -21.51 -19.27 -46.62
N VAL A 764 -22.33 -18.49 -47.32
CA VAL A 764 -23.78 -18.40 -47.07
C VAL A 764 -24.39 -19.79 -47.26
N ARG A 765 -25.07 -20.31 -46.23
CA ARG A 765 -25.82 -21.57 -46.33
C ARG A 765 -27.07 -21.35 -47.18
N GLY A 766 -26.96 -21.61 -48.47
CA GLY A 766 -28.12 -21.68 -49.36
C GLY A 766 -29.08 -22.79 -48.92
N THR A 767 -30.26 -22.42 -48.43
CA THR A 767 -31.38 -23.34 -48.17
C THR A 767 -32.02 -23.76 -49.49
N ALA A 768 -31.38 -24.69 -50.20
CA ALA A 768 -31.84 -25.19 -51.48
C ALA A 768 -32.94 -26.26 -51.35
N GLY A 769 -34.05 -26.06 -52.06
CA GLY A 769 -34.91 -27.13 -52.57
C GLY A 769 -35.95 -27.74 -51.60
N GLY A 770 -37.18 -27.23 -51.65
CA GLY A 770 -38.39 -27.88 -51.12
C GLY A 770 -39.58 -27.60 -52.04
N SER A 771 -39.88 -28.53 -52.95
CA SER A 771 -40.66 -28.29 -54.16
C SER A 771 -42.13 -27.86 -53.99
N HIS A 772 -42.66 -27.18 -55.02
CA HIS A 772 -44.06 -26.81 -55.20
C HIS A 772 -45.07 -27.95 -54.99
N SER A 773 -46.28 -27.58 -54.54
CA SER A 773 -47.52 -27.98 -55.21
C SER A 773 -48.61 -26.91 -55.04
N LEU A 774 -49.52 -26.83 -56.01
CA LEU A 774 -50.65 -25.90 -56.03
C LEU A 774 -51.96 -26.69 -55.91
N GLN A 775 -52.80 -26.38 -54.91
CA GLN A 775 -54.25 -26.59 -54.91
C GLN A 775 -54.87 -25.96 -53.64
N GLY A 776 -56.17 -25.64 -53.59
CA GLY A 776 -57.14 -25.80 -54.68
C GLY A 776 -58.60 -25.97 -54.27
N SER A 777 -59.08 -25.14 -53.33
CA SER A 777 -60.51 -24.89 -53.06
C SER A 777 -61.33 -25.94 -52.28
N SER A 778 -62.19 -25.39 -51.41
CA SER A 778 -63.57 -25.80 -51.12
C SER A 778 -63.93 -26.84 -50.03
N ARG A 779 -64.91 -26.40 -49.22
CA ARG A 779 -66.11 -27.13 -48.73
C ARG A 779 -65.99 -28.35 -47.80
N GLY A 780 -66.45 -28.12 -46.57
CA GLY A 780 -67.39 -28.99 -45.84
C GLY A 780 -66.81 -30.18 -45.07
N SER A 781 -67.43 -30.73 -44.02
CA SER A 781 -68.49 -30.28 -43.08
C SER A 781 -69.05 -31.54 -42.38
N THR A 782 -68.71 -31.77 -41.12
CA THR A 782 -69.44 -32.55 -40.09
C THR A 782 -68.70 -32.27 -38.76
N ALA A 783 -69.34 -31.85 -37.66
CA ALA A 783 -70.31 -32.57 -36.81
C ALA A 783 -69.71 -33.88 -36.22
N SER A 784 -69.70 -34.14 -34.91
CA SER A 784 -70.35 -33.52 -33.74
C SER A 784 -69.49 -33.78 -32.45
N SER A 785 -69.83 -33.50 -31.18
CA SER A 785 -71.11 -33.26 -30.49
C SER A 785 -70.90 -32.56 -29.12
N GLY A 786 -71.98 -32.10 -28.46
CA GLY A 786 -71.98 -31.49 -27.10
C GLY A 786 -71.61 -30.00 -27.08
N ARG A 787 -72.47 -29.00 -26.84
CA ARG A 787 -73.80 -28.94 -26.17
C ARG A 787 -73.74 -29.32 -24.68
N SER A 788 -74.20 -28.51 -23.71
CA SER A 788 -74.95 -27.23 -23.78
C SER A 788 -74.78 -26.36 -22.52
N ALA A 789 -74.87 -25.03 -22.68
CA ALA A 789 -75.66 -24.02 -21.91
C ALA A 789 -75.66 -24.01 -20.35
N ALA A 790 -75.97 -22.91 -19.63
CA ALA A 790 -76.50 -21.59 -20.01
C ALA A 790 -76.06 -20.45 -19.06
N LYS A 791 -76.31 -19.20 -19.46
CA LYS A 791 -76.52 -18.01 -18.57
C LYS A 791 -78.05 -17.88 -18.27
N PRO A 792 -78.59 -16.99 -17.40
CA PRO A 792 -77.95 -15.82 -16.73
C PRO A 792 -78.32 -15.54 -15.24
N SER A 793 -77.55 -14.64 -14.59
CA SER A 793 -77.96 -13.50 -13.67
C SER A 793 -79.00 -13.66 -12.53
N PRO A 794 -79.17 -12.69 -11.58
CA PRO A 794 -78.29 -11.60 -11.08
C PRO A 794 -78.26 -11.51 -9.51
N VAL A 795 -77.89 -10.33 -8.95
CA VAL A 795 -78.32 -9.75 -7.62
C VAL A 795 -77.46 -9.99 -6.34
N ASN A 796 -76.65 -8.97 -6.01
CA ASN A 796 -76.45 -8.26 -4.72
C ASN A 796 -75.79 -8.84 -3.42
N LEU A 797 -75.02 -7.91 -2.81
CA LEU A 797 -74.95 -7.48 -1.38
C LEU A 797 -74.09 -8.22 -0.32
N THR A 798 -73.20 -7.39 0.26
CA THR A 798 -72.77 -7.27 1.69
C THR A 798 -71.98 -8.34 2.45
N PHE A 799 -70.71 -8.01 2.69
CA PHE A 799 -70.11 -7.63 4.00
C PHE A 799 -69.97 -8.66 5.16
N PHE A 800 -69.00 -8.37 6.05
CA PHE A 800 -68.58 -9.10 7.27
C PHE A 800 -67.90 -10.47 6.97
N SER A 801 -66.58 -10.62 7.20
CA SER A 801 -65.87 -10.84 8.48
C SER A 801 -66.13 -12.24 9.09
N SER A 802 -65.17 -12.95 9.69
CA SER A 802 -63.85 -12.56 10.23
C SER A 802 -62.91 -13.78 10.37
N SER A 803 -61.62 -13.54 10.67
CA SER A 803 -60.72 -14.37 11.53
C SER A 803 -60.76 -15.92 11.45
N SER A 804 -59.62 -16.62 11.33
CA SER A 804 -58.68 -16.78 12.46
C SER A 804 -57.56 -17.80 12.16
N SER A 805 -56.51 -17.80 13.01
CA SER A 805 -55.42 -18.80 13.19
C SER A 805 -54.52 -19.10 11.95
N SER A 806 -53.26 -19.55 12.06
CA SER A 806 -52.43 -20.01 13.19
C SER A 806 -51.01 -19.39 13.05
N ALA A 807 -50.32 -18.83 14.06
CA ALA A 807 -49.93 -19.33 15.40
C ALA A 807 -48.58 -20.10 15.46
N SER A 808 -47.47 -19.35 15.58
CA SER A 808 -46.19 -19.73 16.23
C SER A 808 -45.41 -18.40 16.48
N SER A 809 -44.88 -18.04 17.67
CA SER A 809 -44.33 -18.75 18.83
C SER A 809 -42.95 -19.38 18.53
N VAL A 810 -41.84 -19.08 19.22
CA VAL A 810 -41.55 -18.12 20.32
C VAL A 810 -40.03 -17.78 20.22
N ARG A 811 -39.49 -16.62 20.60
CA ARG A 811 -39.19 -16.22 22.00
C ARG A 811 -38.64 -14.78 22.02
N SER A 812 -39.05 -13.98 22.99
CA SER A 812 -38.30 -12.79 23.43
C SER A 812 -37.74 -13.03 24.84
N GLN A 813 -36.67 -12.35 25.20
CA GLN A 813 -36.39 -12.00 26.59
C GLN A 813 -36.27 -10.48 26.68
N ARG A 814 -36.94 -9.90 27.67
CA ARG A 814 -37.05 -8.46 27.91
C ARG A 814 -36.33 -8.18 29.22
N LEU A 815 -35.50 -7.15 29.26
CA LEU A 815 -34.85 -6.69 30.48
C LEU A 815 -35.83 -5.91 31.36
N SER A 816 -35.53 -5.88 32.66
CA SER A 816 -36.16 -5.04 33.68
C SER A 816 -35.10 -4.19 34.36
N GLU A 817 -35.50 -2.97 34.71
CA GLU A 817 -34.80 -1.91 35.46
C GLU A 817 -34.49 -2.26 36.94
N PRO A 818 -33.76 -1.41 37.73
CA PRO A 818 -32.79 -0.35 37.38
C PRO A 818 -31.53 -0.24 38.33
N GLN A 819 -30.71 0.78 38.07
CA GLN A 819 -29.97 1.65 39.03
C GLN A 819 -28.56 1.31 39.59
N LEU A 820 -27.81 2.41 39.77
CA LEU A 820 -26.54 2.65 40.49
C LEU A 820 -25.21 2.16 39.87
N PRO A 821 -24.11 2.95 40.00
CA PRO A 821 -24.04 4.39 40.34
C PRO A 821 -24.25 5.27 39.09
#